data_AF-A0A3B5ANX7-F1
#
_entry.id   AF-A0A3B5ANX7-F1
#
_cell.length_a   1.000
_cell.length_b   1.000
_cell.length_c   1.000
_cell.angle_alpha   90.00
_cell.angle_beta   90.00
_cell.angle_gamma   90.00
#
_symmetry.space_group_name_H-M   'P 1'
#
loop_
_entity.id
_entity.type
_entity.pdbx_description
1 polymer ?
#
loop_
_entity_poly.entity_id
_entity_poly.type
_entity_poly.pdbx_seq_one_letter_code
_entity_poly.pdbx_strand_id
1 'polypeptide(L)'
;MLFGKEVPWRRLEGMSFSMYSAEELRKLSVKTITNSRFLDAVGNVAPSGLYDLALGPADNKEVCSTCCQNFNTCPGHLGHVELPLPVYNPLFFDKLYLLIRGSCLACHTLTCPRAAIHLLLNQLKLVDHGAMQEVYQLEQLLSQVGLYLLKLTVDLYEVKFLVALFHACLCVCRCGRSTVRREHNSKLIVTMPSGAQTGGKADGKKCSNKTPKSSALMLAEVVTMSCDSHLVRYRPINRLGDQMFTNGQTVNMQAVMKDCSVIRKLLALIAGEKYTEEAEPVNVNESSRSLLFTDQTFLSGVPGQTLTDKLYNMWIRLQSHVNIVFDSDMDKLMTEKYPGIRQILEKKDGLFRKHMMGKRVDYAARSVICPDMYIGTNEIGIPMVFATKLTYPQPVTPWNVKELRQAVINGPNVHPGASMVINEDGRRTILSAGNLAQREAVAKELLTPSPGPHKMPMKIVNRHIKNGDVLLLNRQPTLHRPSIQAHCARILPGEKVLRLHYANCKAYNADFDGDEMNAHFPQSELGRAEAYMLVSTDQQYLVPKDGKPLAGLIQDHMVSGTRMTIRGCFFTRDQYTELVYRGLTDRPGRVKLLPPAILKPQRLWTGKQVVSTLLLNVIPEKAVPLNLVGKSKIPSKAWIQLPPRSAPGYKPDSMCDSQVVIRQGELLVGVLDKAHYGSSAYGLVHCCYELYGGETSGKLLSCLARLFTAYLQLYRGFTLGVEDILVKPGALQAAFNLPSNVDQAEAQSRWQDAHLNPDQKDFSMADHKFKEVANQVNNDINKVCMPIGLHTSFPDNNLQLMVQSGAKGSTVNTMQISCLLGQIELEGRRPPPMPSGKFLPCFQPYDPSPGAGGFVSGRFLTGIKPQEFFFHCMAGREGLVDTAVKTSRSGYLQRCVIKHLEGLVVQYDLTVRDSDGSVVQFLYGEDGLDIPKTQFLQPRQFPFIEDNYEVIKRSQGLDEILARLDPQTASNHFAAIQRWKTKRDVACPRRGAFLLFSQKKLAKLKQLELEAPPGATRDPAVLQLVQQWLDLDEAGRSKYCRKSSRCPEPSLGLLRPDVCFGSVSENFHSITEKYLQSRGSESEDSVDTHSSCFINFTNESNLRSTSSLHDGLNCLSCS
;
A
#
# COMPACT_ATOMS: atom_id res chain seq x y z
N MET A 1 1.38 40.99 -0.80
CA MET A 1 0.72 39.71 -0.45
C MET A 1 0.01 39.89 0.88
N LEU A 2 -1.31 40.12 0.86
CA LEU A 2 -2.14 40.22 2.07
C LEU A 2 -2.71 38.83 2.36
N PHE A 3 -1.95 38.01 3.09
CA PHE A 3 -2.42 36.69 3.50
C PHE A 3 -3.46 36.86 4.63
N GLY A 4 -4.69 36.40 4.40
CA GLY A 4 -5.78 36.46 5.39
C GLY A 4 -5.48 35.63 6.63
N LYS A 5 -6.08 36.01 7.78
CA LYS A 5 -5.91 35.40 9.12
C LYS A 5 -6.20 33.88 9.19
N GLU A 6 -6.76 33.26 8.15
CA GLU A 6 -7.09 31.83 8.09
C GLU A 6 -5.99 30.95 7.45
N VAL A 7 -4.98 31.54 6.81
CA VAL A 7 -3.80 30.75 6.39
C VAL A 7 -2.92 30.53 7.62
N PRO A 8 -2.69 29.29 8.07
CA PRO A 8 -1.84 29.05 9.25
C PRO A 8 -0.43 29.58 8.97
N TRP A 9 -0.03 30.64 9.69
CA TRP A 9 1.28 31.29 9.51
C TRP A 9 2.43 30.44 10.07
N ARG A 10 2.11 29.45 10.91
CA ARG A 10 3.05 28.48 11.50
C ARG A 10 2.57 27.07 11.19
N ARG A 11 3.50 26.23 10.74
CA ARG A 11 3.30 24.78 10.59
C ARG A 11 4.08 24.08 11.70
N LEU A 12 3.57 22.93 12.14
CA LEU A 12 4.25 22.10 13.13
C LEU A 12 5.44 21.41 12.44
N GLU A 13 6.67 21.71 12.87
CA GLU A 13 7.90 21.14 12.30
C GLU A 13 8.37 19.87 13.05
N GLY A 14 8.14 19.82 14.37
CA GLY A 14 8.57 18.70 15.20
C GLY A 14 7.71 18.56 16.45
N MET A 15 7.74 17.36 17.05
CA MET A 15 7.01 17.03 18.26
C MET A 15 7.96 16.33 19.23
N SER A 16 8.02 16.82 20.48
CA SER A 16 8.76 16.19 21.57
C SER A 16 7.81 15.50 22.53
N PHE A 17 8.21 14.34 23.04
CA PHE A 17 7.45 13.59 24.03
C PHE A 17 8.13 13.75 25.40
N SER A 18 7.38 14.20 26.39
CA SER A 18 7.81 14.33 27.78
C SER A 18 6.71 13.93 28.75
N MET A 19 7.06 13.82 30.03
CA MET A 19 6.08 13.62 31.10
C MET A 19 5.80 14.95 31.80
N TYR A 20 4.55 15.17 32.18
CA TYR A 20 4.19 16.29 33.03
C TYR A 20 4.67 16.08 34.47
N SER A 21 5.24 17.13 35.06
CA SER A 21 5.47 17.17 36.51
C SER A 21 4.19 17.49 37.28
N ALA A 22 4.15 17.13 38.56
CA ALA A 22 3.02 17.47 39.44
C ALA A 22 2.76 18.98 39.51
N GLU A 23 3.82 19.79 39.45
CA GLU A 23 3.71 21.25 39.46
C GLU A 23 3.15 21.80 38.15
N GLU A 24 3.59 21.26 37.01
CA GLU A 24 3.06 21.62 35.69
C GLU A 24 1.58 21.30 35.56
N LEU A 25 1.15 20.12 36.02
CA LEU A 25 -0.26 19.72 36.02
C LEU A 25 -1.11 20.67 36.86
N ARG A 26 -0.65 21.07 38.05
CA ARG A 26 -1.35 22.06 38.88
C ARG A 26 -1.45 23.42 38.20
N LYS A 27 -0.41 23.84 37.45
CA LYS A 27 -0.42 25.10 36.69
C LYS A 27 -1.33 25.05 35.47
N LEU A 28 -1.41 23.91 34.79
CA LEU A 28 -2.26 23.70 33.61
C LEU A 28 -3.72 23.48 33.98
N SER A 29 -3.97 22.93 35.16
CA SER A 29 -5.30 22.60 35.63
C SER A 29 -6.06 23.85 36.10
N VAL A 30 -7.29 23.98 35.63
CA VAL A 30 -8.18 25.10 36.00
C VAL A 30 -8.95 24.80 37.30
N LYS A 31 -9.15 23.52 37.64
CA LYS A 31 -9.98 23.09 38.77
C LYS A 31 -9.49 21.79 39.39
N THR A 32 -9.47 21.74 40.73
CA THR A 32 -9.29 20.51 41.50
C THR A 32 -10.64 19.79 41.66
N ILE A 33 -10.67 18.51 41.32
CA ILE A 33 -11.88 17.69 41.36
C ILE A 33 -11.91 16.86 42.65
N THR A 34 -12.94 17.05 43.47
CA THR A 34 -13.06 16.44 44.80
C THR A 34 -14.35 15.64 44.98
N ASN A 35 -15.41 15.94 44.22
CA ASN A 35 -16.73 15.33 44.38
C ASN A 35 -16.94 14.16 43.41
N SER A 36 -17.24 12.97 43.94
CA SER A 36 -17.49 11.76 43.12
C SER A 36 -18.91 11.70 42.53
N ARG A 37 -19.83 12.57 42.94
CA ARG A 37 -21.18 12.65 42.37
C ARG A 37 -21.14 13.44 41.05
N PHE A 38 -21.88 12.96 40.05
CA PHE A 38 -21.95 13.58 38.72
C PHE A 38 -22.94 14.74 38.68
N LEU A 39 -24.14 14.50 39.23
CA LEU A 39 -25.25 15.43 39.28
C LEU A 39 -25.69 15.65 40.74
N ASP A 40 -26.28 16.80 41.00
CA ASP A 40 -26.98 17.08 42.24
C ASP A 40 -28.38 16.43 42.26
N ALA A 41 -29.12 16.60 43.36
CA ALA A 41 -30.46 16.02 43.51
C ALA A 41 -31.51 16.62 42.55
N VAL A 42 -31.20 17.77 41.92
CA VAL A 42 -32.07 18.50 41.00
C VAL A 42 -31.72 18.19 39.53
N GLY A 43 -30.65 17.43 39.30
CA GLY A 43 -30.19 17.04 37.97
C GLY A 43 -29.22 18.03 37.31
N ASN A 44 -28.73 19.05 38.05
CA ASN A 44 -27.66 19.92 37.57
C ASN A 44 -26.30 19.26 37.79
N VAL A 45 -25.30 19.73 37.05
CA VAL A 45 -23.92 19.32 37.24
C VAL A 45 -23.45 19.61 38.67
N ALA A 46 -22.93 18.59 39.35
CA ALA A 46 -22.43 18.75 40.71
C ALA A 46 -21.14 19.62 40.73
N PRO A 47 -21.06 20.62 41.64
CA PRO A 47 -19.86 21.46 41.74
C PRO A 47 -18.65 20.64 42.20
N SER A 48 -17.48 20.96 41.64
CA SER A 48 -16.21 20.24 41.85
C SER A 48 -16.29 18.74 41.51
N GLY A 49 -17.25 18.36 40.66
CA GLY A 49 -17.44 17.01 40.12
C GLY A 49 -16.76 16.80 38.77
N LEU A 50 -16.91 15.60 38.20
CA LEU A 50 -16.26 15.22 36.93
C LEU A 50 -16.86 15.91 35.68
N TYR A 51 -18.06 16.49 35.79
CA TYR A 51 -18.74 17.24 34.74
C TYR A 51 -18.77 18.75 34.97
N ASP A 52 -18.02 19.26 35.97
CA ASP A 52 -18.00 20.69 36.34
C ASP A 52 -17.82 21.61 35.11
N LEU A 53 -18.63 22.67 35.02
CA LEU A 53 -18.64 23.62 33.90
C LEU A 53 -17.30 24.33 33.66
N ALA A 54 -16.41 24.34 34.67
CA ALA A 54 -15.04 24.84 34.53
C ALA A 54 -14.20 23.99 33.55
N LEU A 55 -14.53 22.70 33.43
CA LEU A 55 -13.88 21.76 32.51
C LEU A 55 -14.49 21.81 31.09
N GLY A 56 -15.65 22.46 30.95
CA GLY A 56 -16.41 22.63 29.72
C GLY A 56 -17.86 22.15 29.85
N PRO A 57 -18.78 22.67 29.02
CA PRO A 57 -20.19 22.26 29.06
C PRO A 57 -20.38 20.85 28.50
N ALA A 58 -21.34 20.10 29.06
CA ALA A 58 -21.70 18.77 28.57
C ALA A 58 -22.76 18.79 27.46
N ASP A 59 -23.55 19.87 27.38
CA ASP A 59 -24.61 20.07 26.38
C ASP A 59 -24.57 21.51 25.81
N ASN A 60 -25.21 21.72 24.66
CA ASN A 60 -25.32 23.01 23.97
C ASN A 60 -26.07 24.08 24.77
N LYS A 61 -26.83 23.70 25.81
CA LYS A 61 -27.59 24.62 26.67
C LYS A 61 -26.72 25.33 27.71
N GLU A 62 -25.54 24.79 27.97
CA GLU A 62 -24.64 25.28 29.01
C GLU A 62 -23.45 26.02 28.39
N VAL A 63 -22.85 26.91 29.17
CA VAL A 63 -21.65 27.66 28.78
C VAL A 63 -20.51 27.32 29.74
N CYS A 64 -19.29 27.31 29.21
CA CYS A 64 -18.12 27.06 30.03
C CYS A 64 -17.87 28.23 31.00
N SER A 65 -17.63 27.96 32.27
CA SER A 65 -17.29 29.02 33.25
C SER A 65 -15.86 29.54 33.09
N THR A 66 -14.98 28.83 32.38
CA THR A 66 -13.58 29.22 32.17
C THR A 66 -13.39 30.09 30.92
N CYS A 67 -13.84 29.63 29.75
CA CYS A 67 -13.69 30.38 28.50
C CYS A 67 -14.94 31.14 28.04
N CYS A 68 -16.06 31.00 28.74
CA CYS A 68 -17.36 31.63 28.39
C CYS A 68 -17.87 31.26 26.99
N GLN A 69 -17.39 30.15 26.43
CA GLN A 69 -17.80 29.66 25.12
C GLN A 69 -18.84 28.53 25.25
N ASN A 70 -19.59 28.33 24.16
CA ASN A 70 -20.56 27.23 24.05
C ASN A 70 -19.86 25.89 23.76
N PHE A 71 -20.62 24.80 23.75
CA PHE A 71 -20.13 23.43 23.49
C PHE A 71 -19.37 23.27 22.16
N ASN A 72 -19.78 23.96 21.09
CA ASN A 72 -19.17 23.79 19.77
C ASN A 72 -17.79 24.45 19.66
N THR A 73 -17.65 25.65 20.24
CA THR A 73 -16.41 26.44 20.14
C THR A 73 -15.44 26.16 21.29
N CYS A 74 -15.93 25.77 22.47
CA CYS A 74 -15.09 25.50 23.63
C CYS A 74 -14.13 24.32 23.36
N PRO A 75 -12.81 24.49 23.55
CA PRO A 75 -11.85 23.39 23.44
C PRO A 75 -11.93 22.42 24.63
N GLY A 76 -12.54 22.85 25.74
CA GLY A 76 -12.50 22.24 27.07
C GLY A 76 -11.30 22.71 27.89
N HIS A 77 -11.35 22.55 29.22
CA HIS A 77 -10.20 22.80 30.11
C HIS A 77 -9.82 21.62 31.02
N LEU A 78 -8.52 21.51 31.34
CA LEU A 78 -7.97 20.42 32.15
C LEU A 78 -8.31 20.59 33.64
N GLY A 79 -8.67 19.47 34.28
CA GLY A 79 -8.82 19.34 35.73
C GLY A 79 -7.83 18.32 36.28
N HIS A 80 -7.57 18.37 37.59
CA HIS A 80 -6.74 17.37 38.26
C HIS A 80 -7.45 16.78 39.50
N VAL A 81 -7.14 15.51 39.78
CA VAL A 81 -7.53 14.83 41.02
C VAL A 81 -6.28 14.69 41.88
N GLU A 82 -6.34 15.20 43.10
CA GLU A 82 -5.21 15.13 44.03
C GLU A 82 -5.27 13.82 44.83
N LEU A 83 -4.33 12.92 44.53
CA LEU A 83 -4.23 11.64 45.22
C LEU A 83 -3.63 11.82 46.63
N PRO A 84 -4.22 11.23 47.67
CA PRO A 84 -3.74 11.36 49.05
C PRO A 84 -2.49 10.51 49.33
N LEU A 85 -2.25 9.47 48.53
CA LEU A 85 -1.09 8.60 48.62
C LEU A 85 -0.42 8.45 47.26
N PRO A 86 0.90 8.25 47.24
CA PRO A 86 1.62 7.99 46.00
C PRO A 86 1.23 6.66 45.37
N VAL A 87 0.95 6.68 44.06
CA VAL A 87 0.68 5.51 43.23
C VAL A 87 1.64 5.51 42.04
N TYR A 88 1.99 4.34 41.51
CA TYR A 88 2.85 4.28 40.33
C TYR A 88 2.02 4.35 39.05
N ASN A 89 2.64 4.85 37.98
CA ASN A 89 2.05 4.82 36.64
C ASN A 89 2.17 3.40 36.04
N PRO A 90 1.04 2.76 35.65
CA PRO A 90 1.06 1.41 35.09
C PRO A 90 1.93 1.25 33.83
N LEU A 91 2.03 2.31 33.00
CA LEU A 91 2.76 2.28 31.72
C LEU A 91 4.28 2.16 31.91
N PHE A 92 4.81 2.71 33.01
CA PHE A 92 6.25 2.72 33.31
C PHE A 92 6.65 1.73 34.39
N PHE A 93 5.70 0.99 34.95
CA PHE A 93 5.93 0.09 36.07
C PHE A 93 6.99 -0.97 35.77
N ASP A 94 7.00 -1.52 34.54
CA ASP A 94 8.03 -2.48 34.12
C ASP A 94 9.43 -1.86 34.17
N LYS A 95 9.60 -0.62 33.71
CA LYS A 95 10.90 0.08 33.74
C LYS A 95 11.31 0.42 35.18
N LEU A 96 10.38 0.92 35.98
CA LEU A 96 10.59 1.20 37.41
C LEU A 96 11.01 -0.06 38.18
N TYR A 97 10.33 -1.19 37.94
CA TYR A 97 10.65 -2.48 38.55
C TYR A 97 12.09 -2.93 38.23
N LEU A 98 12.53 -2.76 36.98
CA LEU A 98 13.91 -3.08 36.58
C LEU A 98 14.93 -2.17 37.26
N LEU A 99 14.64 -0.87 37.40
CA LEU A 99 15.50 0.10 38.10
C LEU A 99 15.66 -0.23 39.59
N ILE A 100 14.55 -0.54 40.28
CA ILE A 100 14.57 -0.92 41.69
C ILE A 100 15.38 -2.20 41.90
N ARG A 101 15.20 -3.21 41.03
CA ARG A 101 15.94 -4.47 41.10
C ARG A 101 17.43 -4.31 40.77
N GLY A 102 17.80 -3.31 39.97
CA GLY A 102 19.18 -2.95 39.64
C GLY A 102 19.84 -1.98 40.63
N SER A 103 19.13 -1.56 41.68
CA SER A 103 19.61 -0.61 42.69
C SER A 103 19.80 -1.29 44.04
N CYS A 104 20.79 -0.84 44.80
CA CYS A 104 20.99 -1.27 46.17
C CYS A 104 20.15 -0.43 47.13
N LEU A 105 19.31 -1.06 47.95
CA LEU A 105 18.45 -0.37 48.91
C LEU A 105 19.19 0.23 50.11
N ALA A 106 20.44 -0.16 50.36
CA ALA A 106 21.24 0.35 51.48
C ALA A 106 22.19 1.49 51.08
N CYS A 107 22.89 1.38 49.94
CA CYS A 107 23.81 2.44 49.47
C CYS A 107 23.22 3.32 48.36
N HIS A 108 22.00 3.02 47.90
CA HIS A 108 21.25 3.77 46.90
C HIS A 108 21.97 3.96 45.55
N THR A 109 22.96 3.13 45.23
CA THR A 109 23.64 3.11 43.92
C THR A 109 23.23 1.91 43.10
N LEU A 110 23.40 1.99 41.78
CA LEU A 110 23.24 0.84 40.88
C LEU A 110 24.22 -0.29 41.28
N THR A 111 23.81 -1.54 41.11
CA THR A 111 24.63 -2.72 41.46
C THR A 111 25.78 -3.00 40.48
N CYS A 112 25.98 -2.12 39.50
CA CYS A 112 27.03 -2.20 38.48
C CYS A 112 28.32 -1.46 38.95
N PRO A 113 29.53 -1.91 38.55
CA PRO A 113 30.77 -1.19 38.84
C PRO A 113 30.76 0.26 38.30
N ARG A 114 31.32 1.22 39.05
CA ARG A 114 31.34 2.64 38.64
C ARG A 114 32.04 2.88 37.29
N ALA A 115 33.08 2.11 36.99
CA ALA A 115 33.78 2.17 35.70
C ALA A 115 32.85 1.83 34.52
N ALA A 116 31.96 0.84 34.70
CA ALA A 116 30.98 0.45 33.70
C ALA A 116 29.90 1.51 33.51
N ILE A 117 29.44 2.15 34.58
CA ILE A 117 28.47 3.25 34.50
C ILE A 117 29.05 4.45 33.73
N HIS A 118 30.30 4.82 34.03
CA HIS A 118 30.98 5.93 33.36
C HIS A 118 31.21 5.65 31.87
N LEU A 119 31.59 4.41 31.53
CA LEU A 119 31.69 3.95 30.14
C LEU A 119 30.36 4.09 29.41
N LEU A 120 29.27 3.56 29.99
CA LEU A 120 27.95 3.60 29.39
C LEU A 120 27.44 5.02 29.17
N LEU A 121 27.64 5.92 30.14
CA LEU A 121 27.26 7.32 29.99
C LEU A 121 28.02 8.00 28.85
N ASN A 122 29.30 7.70 28.68
CA ASN A 122 30.08 8.26 27.57
C ASN A 122 29.68 7.64 26.22
N GLN A 123 29.38 6.35 26.17
CA GLN A 123 28.84 5.71 24.97
C GLN A 123 27.49 6.34 24.57
N LEU A 124 26.56 6.53 25.52
CA LEU A 124 25.27 7.17 25.26
C LEU A 124 25.44 8.61 24.76
N LYS A 125 26.33 9.41 25.39
CA LYS A 125 26.64 10.76 24.90
C LYS A 125 27.18 10.76 23.47
N LEU A 126 28.03 9.80 23.11
CA LEU A 126 28.56 9.69 21.75
C LEU A 126 27.46 9.29 20.76
N VAL A 127 26.55 8.39 21.15
CA VAL A 127 25.36 8.02 20.36
C VAL A 127 24.44 9.21 20.13
N ASP A 128 24.21 10.05 21.15
CA ASP A 128 23.40 11.27 21.02
C ASP A 128 23.98 12.25 19.96
N HIS A 129 25.29 12.20 19.72
CA HIS A 129 25.96 12.99 18.69
C HIS A 129 26.11 12.24 17.34
N GLY A 130 25.63 10.99 17.24
CA GLY A 130 25.75 10.15 16.04
C GLY A 130 27.15 9.56 15.80
N ALA A 131 28.05 9.62 16.79
CA ALA A 131 29.46 9.24 16.69
C ALA A 131 29.67 7.73 16.95
N MET A 132 29.16 6.87 16.06
CA MET A 132 29.19 5.41 16.25
C MET A 132 30.59 4.79 16.19
N GLN A 133 31.49 5.34 15.38
CA GLN A 133 32.85 4.81 15.24
C GLN A 133 33.62 4.94 16.57
N GLU A 134 33.43 6.06 17.25
CA GLU A 134 34.01 6.39 18.54
C GLU A 134 33.46 5.50 19.66
N VAL A 135 32.18 5.13 19.59
CA VAL A 135 31.55 4.16 20.51
C VAL A 135 32.26 2.80 20.44
N TYR A 136 32.51 2.29 19.22
CA TYR A 136 33.22 1.03 19.03
C TYR A 136 34.70 1.12 19.42
N GLN A 137 35.36 2.25 19.17
CA GLN A 137 36.75 2.47 19.60
C GLN A 137 36.87 2.49 21.13
N LEU A 138 35.90 3.09 21.83
CA LEU A 138 35.86 3.12 23.29
C LEU A 138 35.69 1.70 23.88
N GLU A 139 34.92 0.84 23.22
CA GLU A 139 34.81 -0.58 23.56
C GLU A 139 36.13 -1.33 23.34
N GLN A 140 36.81 -1.10 22.22
CA GLN A 140 38.09 -1.73 21.91
C GLN A 140 39.19 -1.34 22.91
N LEU A 141 39.28 -0.06 23.30
CA LEU A 141 40.23 0.41 24.31
C LEU A 141 40.05 -0.29 25.66
N LEU A 142 38.82 -0.61 26.06
CA LEU A 142 38.52 -1.31 27.30
C LEU A 142 38.81 -2.81 27.23
N SER A 143 38.61 -3.44 26.07
CA SER A 143 38.97 -4.85 25.87
C SER A 143 40.47 -5.10 26.09
N GLN A 144 41.31 -4.09 25.82
CA GLN A 144 42.75 -4.13 26.06
C GLN A 144 43.13 -3.99 27.54
N VAL A 145 42.24 -3.44 28.37
CA VAL A 145 42.47 -3.24 29.83
C VAL A 145 41.97 -4.44 30.66
N GLY A 146 41.53 -5.54 30.03
CA GLY A 146 41.23 -6.81 30.71
C GLY A 146 39.87 -6.89 31.41
N LEU A 147 38.95 -5.97 31.14
CA LEU A 147 37.57 -5.99 31.66
C LEU A 147 36.64 -6.78 30.71
N TYR A 148 36.72 -8.11 30.74
CA TYR A 148 35.99 -9.01 29.83
C TYR A 148 34.47 -9.15 30.08
N LEU A 149 33.93 -8.56 31.15
CA LEU A 149 32.60 -8.92 31.66
C LEU A 149 31.41 -8.05 31.20
N LEU A 150 31.63 -7.04 30.36
CA LEU A 150 30.55 -6.15 29.89
C LEU A 150 30.59 -5.99 28.36
N LYS A 151 29.91 -6.89 27.64
CA LYS A 151 29.55 -6.67 26.24
C LYS A 151 28.19 -5.98 26.19
N LEU A 152 28.16 -4.72 25.77
CA LEU A 152 26.93 -4.10 25.28
C LEU A 152 27.02 -4.03 23.76
N THR A 153 26.08 -4.68 23.08
CA THR A 153 25.77 -4.31 21.70
C THR A 153 24.91 -3.05 21.75
N VAL A 154 25.48 -1.94 21.28
CA VAL A 154 24.78 -0.68 21.07
C VAL A 154 24.55 -0.56 19.57
N ASP A 155 23.34 -0.88 19.13
CA ASP A 155 22.87 -0.53 17.80
C ASP A 155 22.06 0.78 17.92
N LEU A 156 22.15 1.68 16.94
CA LEU A 156 21.59 3.05 16.92
C LEU A 156 20.13 3.19 17.41
N TYR A 157 19.36 2.10 17.43
CA TYR A 157 17.95 2.06 17.79
C TYR A 157 17.60 1.10 18.95
N GLU A 158 18.55 0.28 19.44
CA GLU A 158 18.27 -0.73 20.47
C GLU A 158 19.28 -0.67 21.62
N VAL A 159 18.94 0.07 22.66
CA VAL A 159 19.77 0.13 23.87
C VAL A 159 19.48 -1.09 24.75
N LYS A 160 20.31 -2.14 24.66
CA LYS A 160 20.27 -3.30 25.58
C LYS A 160 20.86 -2.98 26.97
N PHE A 161 20.55 -1.80 27.49
CA PHE A 161 20.99 -1.27 28.79
C PHE A 161 20.63 -2.18 29.97
N LEU A 162 19.42 -2.74 29.93
CA LEU A 162 18.81 -3.36 31.11
C LEU A 162 19.28 -4.79 31.37
N VAL A 163 19.71 -5.54 30.34
CA VAL A 163 20.11 -6.96 30.52
C VAL A 163 21.45 -7.08 31.24
N ALA A 164 22.40 -6.15 31.00
CA ALA A 164 23.71 -6.15 31.63
C ALA A 164 23.67 -5.85 33.14
N LEU A 165 22.70 -5.05 33.60
CA LEU A 165 22.49 -4.76 35.03
C LEU A 165 22.13 -6.00 35.86
N PHE A 166 21.61 -7.07 35.23
CA PHE A 166 21.14 -8.27 35.94
C PHE A 166 22.22 -9.27 36.33
N HIS A 167 23.36 -9.28 35.62
CA HIS A 167 24.44 -10.25 35.82
C HIS A 167 25.61 -9.75 36.70
N ALA A 168 25.62 -8.47 37.11
CA ALA A 168 26.65 -7.96 38.01
C ALA A 168 26.43 -8.48 39.44
N CYS A 169 27.35 -9.33 39.93
CA CYS A 169 27.17 -10.15 41.13
C CYS A 169 27.45 -9.47 42.48
N LEU A 170 28.02 -8.26 42.54
CA LEU A 170 28.29 -7.62 43.84
C LEU A 170 28.06 -6.10 43.80
N CYS A 171 27.18 -5.62 44.68
CA CYS A 171 27.07 -4.20 44.98
C CYS A 171 28.36 -3.71 45.67
N VAL A 172 28.74 -2.45 45.41
CA VAL A 172 29.93 -1.80 46.00
C VAL A 172 29.92 -1.82 47.54
N CYS A 173 28.74 -1.79 48.17
CA CYS A 173 28.57 -1.86 49.63
C CYS A 173 28.82 -3.26 50.24
N ARG A 174 28.88 -4.33 49.42
CA ARG A 174 28.87 -5.75 49.84
C ARG A 174 27.71 -6.17 50.77
N CYS A 175 26.75 -5.30 50.99
CA CYS A 175 25.50 -5.59 51.66
C CYS A 175 24.67 -6.52 50.74
N GLY A 176 24.31 -7.71 51.22
CA GLY A 176 23.72 -8.78 50.41
C GLY A 176 22.53 -8.35 49.52
N ARG A 177 22.24 -9.13 48.48
CA ARG A 177 21.20 -8.80 47.50
C ARG A 177 19.80 -8.88 48.11
N SER A 178 19.08 -7.76 48.18
CA SER A 178 17.63 -7.77 48.39
C SER A 178 16.94 -8.26 47.11
N THR A 179 16.07 -9.26 47.21
CA THR A 179 15.33 -9.75 46.04
C THR A 179 13.98 -9.06 45.97
N VAL A 180 13.69 -8.44 44.82
CA VAL A 180 12.42 -7.73 44.59
C VAL A 180 11.57 -8.56 43.63
N ARG A 181 10.42 -9.02 44.11
CA ARG A 181 9.44 -9.80 43.33
C ARG A 181 8.21 -8.94 43.07
N ARG A 182 7.58 -9.16 41.91
CA ARG A 182 6.34 -8.51 41.51
C ARG A 182 5.17 -9.47 41.72
N GLU A 183 4.08 -8.98 42.32
CA GLU A 183 2.83 -9.73 42.47
C GLU A 183 1.70 -8.99 41.74
N HIS A 184 1.01 -9.68 40.84
CA HIS A 184 -0.24 -9.24 40.19
C HIS A 184 -0.26 -7.80 39.62
N ASN A 185 0.89 -7.25 39.21
CA ASN A 185 1.05 -5.86 38.74
C ASN A 185 0.47 -4.78 39.67
N SER A 186 0.27 -5.12 40.95
CA SER A 186 -0.32 -4.27 42.00
C SER A 186 0.61 -4.14 43.22
N LYS A 187 1.58 -5.06 43.39
CA LYS A 187 2.47 -5.11 44.56
C LYS A 187 3.91 -5.42 44.18
N LEU A 188 4.82 -4.84 44.97
CA LEU A 188 6.25 -5.18 44.99
C LEU A 188 6.59 -5.78 46.35
N ILE A 189 7.18 -6.97 46.35
CA ILE A 189 7.62 -7.68 47.55
C ILE A 189 9.14 -7.60 47.59
N VAL A 190 9.69 -7.02 48.64
CA VAL A 190 11.13 -6.97 48.89
C VAL A 190 11.49 -8.02 49.94
N THR A 191 12.29 -9.00 49.56
CA THR A 191 12.86 -9.98 50.48
C THR A 191 14.29 -9.57 50.83
N MET A 192 14.52 -9.24 52.08
CA MET A 192 15.84 -8.88 52.61
C MET A 192 16.71 -10.14 52.75
N PRO A 193 18.04 -10.05 52.55
CA PRO A 193 18.95 -11.19 52.68
C PRO A 193 19.03 -11.67 54.14
N SER A 194 18.89 -12.98 54.34
CA SER A 194 19.06 -13.65 55.63
C SER A 194 20.56 -13.74 55.98
N GLY A 195 21.07 -12.75 56.73
CA GLY A 195 22.48 -12.74 57.16
C GLY A 195 23.06 -11.39 57.62
N ALA A 196 22.26 -10.42 58.03
CA ALA A 196 22.75 -9.21 58.69
C ALA A 196 22.38 -9.26 60.18
N GLN A 197 23.37 -9.41 61.04
CA GLN A 197 23.19 -9.37 62.50
C GLN A 197 22.56 -8.03 62.90
N THR A 198 21.38 -8.09 63.52
CA THR A 198 20.81 -6.98 64.28
C THR A 198 21.61 -6.79 65.56
N GLY A 199 22.62 -5.92 65.52
CA GLY A 199 23.39 -5.52 66.70
C GLY A 199 23.60 -4.01 66.70
N GLY A 200 22.93 -3.30 67.61
CA GLY A 200 23.21 -1.87 67.85
C GLY A 200 22.00 -1.07 68.33
N LYS A 201 21.97 -0.84 69.65
CA LYS A 201 21.12 0.06 70.44
C LYS A 201 20.40 1.18 69.69
N ALA A 202 19.11 1.31 69.97
CA ALA A 202 18.32 2.51 69.72
C ALA A 202 18.82 3.66 70.62
N ASP A 203 19.67 4.53 70.08
CA ASP A 203 19.85 5.88 70.59
C ASP A 203 19.09 6.85 69.68
N GLY A 204 18.21 7.63 70.31
CA GLY A 204 17.44 8.68 69.68
C GLY A 204 18.34 9.75 69.05
N LYS A 205 18.54 9.67 67.75
CA LYS A 205 18.80 10.83 66.89
C LYS A 205 17.83 10.76 65.72
N LYS A 206 16.91 11.74 65.67
CA LYS A 206 16.13 12.07 64.47
C LYS A 206 17.10 12.06 63.28
N CYS A 207 16.96 11.06 62.41
CA CYS A 207 17.66 11.03 61.15
C CYS A 207 17.03 12.14 60.29
N SER A 208 17.59 13.34 60.41
CA SER A 208 17.26 14.46 59.54
C SER A 208 17.37 14.00 58.09
N ASN A 209 16.31 14.22 57.31
CA ASN A 209 16.24 14.09 55.86
C ASN A 209 17.54 14.59 55.19
N LYS A 210 18.50 13.69 54.98
CA LYS A 210 19.60 13.87 54.04
C LYS A 210 19.57 12.67 53.11
N THR A 211 18.54 12.64 52.27
CA THR A 211 18.51 11.87 51.04
C THR A 211 19.73 12.24 50.18
N PRO A 212 20.49 11.28 49.63
CA PRO A 212 21.59 11.61 48.72
C PRO A 212 21.00 12.25 47.44
N LYS A 213 21.47 13.45 47.09
CA LYS A 213 21.06 14.17 45.86
C LYS A 213 21.28 13.38 44.57
N SER A 214 22.12 12.33 44.59
CA SER A 214 22.46 11.50 43.42
C SER A 214 21.62 10.23 43.25
N SER A 215 20.77 9.90 44.22
CA SER A 215 19.89 8.72 44.17
C SER A 215 18.44 9.02 44.58
N ALA A 216 18.14 10.28 44.91
CA ALA A 216 16.79 10.83 44.96
C ALA A 216 16.04 10.80 43.61
N LEU A 217 16.71 10.44 42.51
CA LEU A 217 16.07 10.18 41.21
C LEU A 217 15.34 8.82 41.13
N MET A 218 15.56 7.91 42.08
CA MET A 218 15.13 6.49 41.97
C MET A 218 13.85 6.13 42.75
N LEU A 219 13.44 6.94 43.71
CA LEU A 219 12.03 7.04 44.07
C LEU A 219 11.53 8.17 43.20
N ALA A 220 11.21 7.84 41.95
CA ALA A 220 10.54 8.75 41.03
C ALA A 220 9.51 9.51 41.86
N GLU A 221 9.68 10.82 41.99
CA GLU A 221 8.64 11.71 42.49
C GLU A 221 7.37 11.21 41.84
N VAL A 222 6.57 10.64 42.72
CA VAL A 222 5.47 9.80 42.34
C VAL A 222 4.68 10.66 41.39
N VAL A 223 4.52 10.13 40.17
CA VAL A 223 3.57 10.63 39.21
C VAL A 223 2.30 10.81 40.01
N THR A 224 2.04 12.05 40.46
CA THR A 224 0.69 12.48 40.74
C THR A 224 -0.01 12.06 39.49
N MET A 225 -0.88 11.08 39.60
CA MET A 225 -1.76 10.85 38.49
C MET A 225 -2.50 12.15 38.32
N SER A 226 -2.11 12.88 37.28
CA SER A 226 -3.09 13.28 36.31
C SER A 226 -3.86 12.02 35.93
N CYS A 227 -4.86 11.72 36.73
CA CYS A 227 -6.17 11.71 36.14
C CYS A 227 -6.36 13.11 35.55
N ASP A 228 -5.74 13.34 34.38
CA ASP A 228 -6.15 14.40 33.48
C ASP A 228 -7.60 14.06 33.30
N SER A 229 -8.45 14.80 34.01
CA SER A 229 -9.88 14.60 33.93
C SER A 229 -10.20 15.08 32.54
N HIS A 230 -10.15 14.14 31.60
CA HIS A 230 -10.23 14.43 30.20
C HIS A 230 -11.44 15.31 29.99
N LEU A 231 -11.23 16.37 29.24
CA LEU A 231 -12.13 17.50 29.10
C LEU A 231 -13.55 16.97 28.87
N VAL A 232 -14.59 17.63 29.38
CA VAL A 232 -15.98 17.12 29.31
C VAL A 232 -16.35 16.71 27.87
N ARG A 233 -15.83 17.44 26.87
CA ARG A 233 -15.90 17.14 25.43
C ARG A 233 -15.37 15.76 25.01
N TYR A 234 -14.33 15.24 25.66
CA TYR A 234 -13.75 13.91 25.40
C TYR A 234 -14.36 12.80 26.26
N ARG A 235 -15.20 13.14 27.24
CA ARG A 235 -16.00 12.18 28.02
C ARG A 235 -17.50 12.48 27.89
N PRO A 236 -18.04 12.54 26.66
CA PRO A 236 -19.44 12.90 26.45
C PRO A 236 -20.36 11.86 27.07
N ILE A 237 -21.56 12.31 27.44
CA ILE A 237 -22.64 11.41 27.85
C ILE A 237 -23.11 10.64 26.61
N ASN A 238 -23.12 9.31 26.69
CA ASN A 238 -23.57 8.46 25.60
C ASN A 238 -25.10 8.46 25.57
N ARG A 239 -25.69 8.56 24.38
CA ARG A 239 -27.16 8.50 24.19
C ARG A 239 -27.50 7.33 23.28
N LEU A 240 -28.42 6.47 23.70
CA LEU A 240 -28.98 5.39 22.90
C LEU A 240 -30.50 5.53 22.90
N GLY A 241 -31.05 6.05 21.80
CA GLY A 241 -32.43 6.56 21.78
C GLY A 241 -32.58 7.69 22.80
N ASP A 242 -33.60 7.59 23.66
CA ASP A 242 -33.88 8.57 24.72
C ASP A 242 -33.11 8.30 26.02
N GLN A 243 -32.42 7.15 26.14
CA GLN A 243 -31.69 6.79 27.35
C GLN A 243 -30.28 7.40 27.35
N MET A 244 -29.89 7.97 28.50
CA MET A 244 -28.57 8.58 28.73
C MET A 244 -27.71 7.65 29.59
N PHE A 245 -26.53 7.32 29.08
CA PHE A 245 -25.54 6.47 29.75
C PHE A 245 -24.28 7.27 30.06
N THR A 246 -23.76 7.13 31.28
CA THR A 246 -22.49 7.73 31.67
C THR A 246 -21.33 7.12 30.89
N ASN A 247 -20.34 7.93 30.53
CA ASN A 247 -19.15 7.45 29.84
C ASN A 247 -18.36 6.47 30.73
N GLY A 248 -17.90 5.35 30.15
CA GLY A 248 -17.13 4.33 30.87
C GLY A 248 -15.85 4.86 31.53
N GLN A 249 -15.15 5.81 30.92
CA GLN A 249 -13.97 6.44 31.55
C GLN A 249 -14.34 7.24 32.81
N THR A 250 -15.51 7.89 32.79
CA THR A 250 -16.02 8.66 33.92
C THR A 250 -16.40 7.73 35.08
N VAL A 251 -16.93 6.55 34.79
CA VAL A 251 -17.21 5.50 35.78
C VAL A 251 -15.91 5.00 36.44
N ASN A 252 -14.88 4.69 35.64
CA ASN A 252 -13.58 4.26 36.16
C ASN A 252 -12.94 5.35 37.05
N MET A 253 -13.04 6.62 36.62
CA MET A 253 -12.54 7.77 37.39
C MET A 253 -13.28 7.96 38.72
N GLN A 254 -14.59 7.76 38.71
CA GLN A 254 -15.42 7.85 39.91
C GLN A 254 -14.97 6.86 40.99
N ALA A 255 -14.58 5.64 40.61
CA ALA A 255 -14.07 4.64 41.54
C ALA A 255 -12.78 5.10 42.24
N VAL A 256 -11.84 5.67 41.48
CA VAL A 256 -10.60 6.28 42.03
C VAL A 256 -10.94 7.39 43.02
N MET A 257 -11.88 8.28 42.67
CA MET A 257 -12.28 9.38 43.56
C MET A 257 -12.94 8.91 44.86
N LYS A 258 -13.78 7.87 44.80
CA LYS A 258 -14.40 7.27 45.99
C LYS A 258 -13.33 6.72 46.94
N ASP A 259 -12.35 5.99 46.42
CA ASP A 259 -11.23 5.49 47.22
C ASP A 259 -10.38 6.63 47.81
N CYS A 260 -10.10 7.68 47.04
CA CYS A 260 -9.37 8.87 47.54
C CYS A 260 -10.10 9.53 48.73
N SER A 261 -11.44 9.65 48.66
CA SER A 261 -12.24 10.20 49.76
C SER A 261 -12.15 9.34 51.02
N VAL A 262 -12.21 8.02 50.88
CA VAL A 262 -12.08 7.08 52.00
C VAL A 262 -10.67 7.15 52.62
N ILE A 263 -9.62 7.19 51.80
CA ILE A 263 -8.24 7.30 52.30
C ILE A 263 -8.01 8.63 53.04
N ARG A 264 -8.53 9.76 52.53
CA ARG A 264 -8.44 11.06 53.23
C ARG A 264 -9.11 11.00 54.62
N LYS A 265 -10.27 10.34 54.74
CA LYS A 265 -10.94 10.12 56.03
C LYS A 265 -10.13 9.22 56.97
N LEU A 266 -9.55 8.13 56.46
CA LEU A 266 -8.67 7.24 57.25
C LEU A 266 -7.42 7.97 57.76
N LEU A 267 -6.77 8.76 56.91
CA LEU A 267 -5.58 9.54 57.30
C LEU A 267 -5.93 10.59 58.36
N ALA A 268 -7.11 11.23 58.26
CA ALA A 268 -7.58 12.17 59.27
C ALA A 268 -7.83 11.49 60.63
N LEU A 269 -8.39 10.27 60.63
CA LEU A 269 -8.57 9.47 61.85
C LEU A 269 -7.23 9.05 62.47
N ILE A 270 -6.29 8.56 61.65
CA ILE A 270 -4.93 8.17 62.11
C ILE A 270 -4.15 9.38 62.66
N ALA A 271 -4.32 10.56 62.06
CA ALA A 271 -3.73 11.80 62.58
C ALA A 271 -4.38 12.21 63.92
N GLY A 272 -5.70 12.02 64.06
CA GLY A 272 -6.42 12.24 65.31
C GLY A 272 -5.95 11.36 66.46
N GLU A 273 -5.73 10.06 66.23
CA GLU A 273 -5.23 9.12 67.26
C GLU A 273 -3.82 9.49 67.78
N LYS A 274 -2.93 9.96 66.89
CA LYS A 274 -1.58 10.39 67.28
C LYS A 274 -1.57 11.67 68.14
N TYR A 275 -2.51 12.59 67.90
CA TYR A 275 -2.65 13.79 68.73
C TYR A 275 -3.18 13.48 70.13
N THR A 276 -3.93 12.40 70.32
CA THR A 276 -4.39 11.94 71.64
C THR A 276 -3.30 11.23 72.47
N GLU A 277 -2.23 10.72 71.85
CA GLU A 277 -1.13 10.03 72.56
C GLU A 277 0.01 10.98 73.00
N GLU A 278 0.13 12.20 72.45
CA GLU A 278 1.27 13.11 72.70
C GLU A 278 0.93 14.41 73.48
N ALA A 279 -0.29 14.59 74.01
CA ALA A 279 -0.68 15.85 74.70
C ALA A 279 -0.93 15.69 76.21
N GLU A 280 -0.11 16.35 77.04
CA GLU A 280 -0.48 16.75 78.42
C GLU A 280 -1.66 17.75 78.40
N PRO A 281 -2.50 17.80 79.45
CA PRO A 281 -3.77 18.51 79.40
C PRO A 281 -3.55 20.02 79.59
N VAL A 282 -3.59 20.79 78.50
CA VAL A 282 -3.72 22.25 78.54
C VAL A 282 -5.02 22.66 77.85
N ASN A 283 -5.82 23.46 78.56
CA ASN A 283 -7.10 24.04 78.12
C ASN A 283 -6.98 24.71 76.75
N VAL A 284 -7.71 24.19 75.75
CA VAL A 284 -7.92 24.84 74.45
C VAL A 284 -9.43 24.92 74.17
N ASN A 285 -9.84 26.10 73.70
CA ASN A 285 -11.20 26.59 73.46
C ASN A 285 -12.21 25.62 72.81
N GLU A 286 -13.48 25.74 73.22
CA GLU A 286 -14.65 24.94 72.84
C GLU A 286 -15.04 24.96 71.35
N SER A 287 -14.42 25.78 70.51
CA SER A 287 -14.74 25.85 69.07
C SER A 287 -14.19 24.70 68.22
N SER A 288 -13.27 23.89 68.78
CA SER A 288 -12.57 22.81 68.03
C SER A 288 -13.21 21.42 68.21
N ARG A 289 -14.21 21.28 69.10
CA ARG A 289 -14.83 19.98 69.43
C ARG A 289 -15.89 19.51 68.42
N SER A 290 -16.34 20.36 67.51
CA SER A 290 -17.42 20.03 66.55
C SER A 290 -16.99 19.17 65.35
N LEU A 291 -15.69 18.91 65.17
CA LEU A 291 -15.14 18.10 64.06
C LEU A 291 -14.97 16.61 64.38
N LEU A 292 -15.24 16.17 65.62
CA LEU A 292 -14.96 14.81 66.09
C LEU A 292 -16.08 13.79 65.89
N PHE A 293 -17.25 14.20 65.39
CA PHE A 293 -18.29 13.24 64.97
C PHE A 293 -18.08 12.83 63.50
N THR A 294 -16.93 12.23 63.19
CA THR A 294 -16.75 11.58 61.90
C THR A 294 -17.51 10.26 61.95
N ASP A 295 -18.56 10.15 61.13
CA ASP A 295 -19.41 8.97 60.99
C ASP A 295 -18.55 7.71 60.76
N GLN A 296 -18.28 6.91 61.80
CA GLN A 296 -17.35 5.76 61.76
C GLN A 296 -17.91 4.56 61.00
N THR A 297 -19.14 4.68 60.49
CA THR A 297 -19.86 3.67 59.71
C THR A 297 -19.09 3.19 58.47
N PHE A 298 -18.24 4.01 57.86
CA PHE A 298 -17.43 3.60 56.70
C PHE A 298 -16.30 2.60 57.04
N LEU A 299 -15.90 2.49 58.31
CA LEU A 299 -14.81 1.61 58.75
C LEU A 299 -15.18 0.12 58.70
N SER A 300 -16.47 -0.21 58.70
CA SER A 300 -16.98 -1.59 58.60
C SER A 300 -16.88 -2.15 57.18
N GLY A 301 -16.90 -1.28 56.16
CA GLY A 301 -16.81 -1.64 54.73
C GLY A 301 -15.39 -1.81 54.19
N VAL A 302 -14.35 -1.61 55.02
CA VAL A 302 -12.95 -1.67 54.61
C VAL A 302 -12.27 -2.91 55.22
N PRO A 303 -11.70 -3.82 54.41
CA PRO A 303 -11.04 -5.02 54.90
C PRO A 303 -9.74 -4.70 55.67
N GLY A 304 -9.55 -5.30 56.85
CA GLY A 304 -8.36 -5.15 57.69
C GLY A 304 -8.70 -5.12 59.18
N GLN A 305 -7.80 -5.61 60.03
CA GLN A 305 -8.01 -5.65 61.49
C GLN A 305 -7.57 -4.34 62.14
N THR A 306 -6.39 -3.82 61.78
CA THR A 306 -5.87 -2.53 62.27
C THR A 306 -6.19 -1.38 61.31
N LEU A 307 -6.16 -0.13 61.79
CA LEU A 307 -6.31 1.05 60.92
C LEU A 307 -5.19 1.14 59.86
N THR A 308 -3.98 0.68 60.20
CA THR A 308 -2.86 0.57 59.27
C THR A 308 -3.09 -0.49 58.20
N ASP A 309 -3.65 -1.65 58.54
CA ASP A 309 -3.99 -2.69 57.55
C ASP A 309 -5.10 -2.21 56.61
N LYS A 310 -6.10 -1.51 57.17
CA LYS A 310 -7.18 -0.89 56.38
C LYS A 310 -6.63 0.15 55.41
N LEU A 311 -5.69 0.99 55.84
CA LEU A 311 -5.00 1.94 54.97
C LEU A 311 -4.24 1.24 53.85
N TYR A 312 -3.48 0.18 54.18
CA TYR A 312 -2.71 -0.60 53.19
C TYR A 312 -3.61 -1.28 52.14
N ASN A 313 -4.70 -1.90 52.56
CA ASN A 313 -5.66 -2.52 51.64
C ASN A 313 -6.36 -1.48 50.75
N MET A 314 -6.69 -0.30 51.28
CA MET A 314 -7.23 0.80 50.47
C MET A 314 -6.19 1.38 49.50
N TRP A 315 -4.92 1.40 49.88
CA TRP A 315 -3.85 1.84 48.98
C TRP A 315 -3.66 0.88 47.80
N ILE A 316 -3.71 -0.44 48.03
CA ILE A 316 -3.69 -1.45 46.96
C ILE A 316 -4.92 -1.30 46.05
N ARG A 317 -6.10 -1.12 46.64
CA ARG A 317 -7.35 -0.93 45.89
C ARG A 317 -7.30 0.33 45.03
N LEU A 318 -6.78 1.44 45.56
CA LEU A 318 -6.56 2.67 44.82
C LEU A 318 -5.66 2.40 43.61
N GLN A 319 -4.51 1.73 43.79
CA GLN A 319 -3.62 1.36 42.70
C GLN A 319 -4.31 0.47 41.65
N SER A 320 -5.16 -0.47 42.05
CA SER A 320 -5.91 -1.31 41.12
C SER A 320 -6.91 -0.51 40.28
N HIS A 321 -7.69 0.40 40.87
CA HIS A 321 -8.60 1.25 40.10
C HIS A 321 -7.86 2.22 39.17
N VAL A 322 -6.72 2.73 39.63
CA VAL A 322 -5.77 3.48 38.81
C VAL A 322 -5.28 2.67 37.61
N ASN A 323 -4.92 1.41 37.82
CA ASN A 323 -4.51 0.50 36.74
C ASN A 323 -5.62 0.37 35.70
N ILE A 324 -6.88 0.20 36.12
CA ILE A 324 -8.05 0.05 35.22
C ILE A 324 -8.30 1.29 34.35
N VAL A 325 -8.05 2.50 34.88
CA VAL A 325 -8.18 3.75 34.10
C VAL A 325 -7.24 3.73 32.88
N PHE A 326 -6.00 3.26 33.05
CA PHE A 326 -5.02 3.18 31.97
C PHE A 326 -5.18 1.91 31.12
N ASP A 327 -5.30 0.76 31.77
CA ASP A 327 -5.31 -0.57 31.16
C ASP A 327 -6.28 -1.50 31.90
N SER A 328 -7.46 -1.69 31.33
CA SER A 328 -8.51 -2.56 31.90
C SER A 328 -8.13 -4.04 31.94
N ASP A 329 -7.13 -4.47 31.16
CA ASP A 329 -6.72 -5.88 31.10
C ASP A 329 -5.80 -6.27 32.27
N MET A 330 -5.28 -5.27 33.01
CA MET A 330 -4.47 -5.49 34.22
C MET A 330 -5.27 -6.07 35.39
N ASP A 331 -6.58 -5.81 35.46
CA ASP A 331 -7.47 -6.42 36.43
C ASP A 331 -8.05 -7.73 35.87
N LYS A 332 -7.71 -8.89 36.41
CA LYS A 332 -8.24 -10.18 35.89
C LYS A 332 -9.51 -10.65 36.59
N LEU A 333 -9.97 -9.94 37.63
CA LEU A 333 -11.04 -10.40 38.52
C LEU A 333 -12.42 -9.94 38.04
N MET A 334 -12.53 -8.78 37.40
CA MET A 334 -13.81 -8.24 36.92
C MET A 334 -14.15 -8.74 35.50
N THR A 335 -15.38 -9.23 35.29
CA THR A 335 -15.85 -9.74 33.99
C THR A 335 -16.44 -8.62 33.11
N GLU A 336 -17.16 -7.67 33.70
CA GLU A 336 -17.67 -6.48 33.02
C GLU A 336 -16.70 -5.31 33.21
N LYS A 337 -16.02 -4.89 32.14
CA LYS A 337 -15.02 -3.82 32.21
C LYS A 337 -15.30 -2.74 31.18
N TYR A 338 -15.13 -1.49 31.61
CA TYR A 338 -15.02 -0.37 30.70
C TYR A 338 -13.60 -0.28 30.15
N PRO A 339 -13.41 0.03 28.86
CA PRO A 339 -12.09 0.11 28.25
C PRO A 339 -11.25 1.22 28.90
N GLY A 340 -10.01 0.89 29.26
CA GLY A 340 -9.00 1.87 29.68
C GLY A 340 -8.50 2.71 28.51
N ILE A 341 -7.66 3.71 28.81
CA ILE A 341 -7.05 4.60 27.80
C ILE A 341 -6.27 3.80 26.75
N ARG A 342 -5.51 2.78 27.18
CA ARG A 342 -4.72 1.92 26.28
C ARG A 342 -5.59 1.21 25.25
N GLN A 343 -6.71 0.61 25.67
CA GLN A 343 -7.64 -0.10 24.77
C GLN A 343 -8.32 0.82 23.75
N ILE A 344 -8.49 2.11 24.07
CA ILE A 344 -9.04 3.12 23.15
C ILE A 344 -8.03 3.52 22.07
N LEU A 345 -6.74 3.51 22.41
CA LEU A 345 -5.65 3.85 21.49
C LEU A 345 -5.26 2.65 20.61
N GLU A 346 -5.18 1.46 21.20
CA GLU A 346 -4.75 0.21 20.55
C GLU A 346 -5.91 -0.50 19.80
N LYS A 347 -5.60 -1.62 19.13
CA LYS A 347 -6.53 -2.44 18.31
C LYS A 347 -6.89 -1.84 16.94
N LYS A 348 -7.67 -2.60 16.15
CA LYS A 348 -8.13 -2.21 14.80
C LYS A 348 -9.08 -1.03 14.84
N ASP A 349 -9.98 -1.01 15.83
CA ASP A 349 -10.92 0.09 16.06
C ASP A 349 -10.35 1.22 16.93
N GLY A 350 -9.08 1.13 17.31
CA GLY A 350 -8.41 2.16 18.09
C GLY A 350 -8.20 3.46 17.34
N LEU A 351 -7.92 4.54 18.10
CA LEU A 351 -7.80 5.90 17.62
C LEU A 351 -6.87 6.05 16.41
N PHE A 352 -5.64 5.51 16.50
CA PHE A 352 -4.62 5.66 15.46
C PHE A 352 -5.08 5.10 14.11
N ARG A 353 -5.67 3.91 14.10
CA ARG A 353 -6.05 3.24 12.84
C ARG A 353 -7.37 3.74 12.28
N LYS A 354 -8.38 3.94 13.13
CA LYS A 354 -9.76 4.22 12.71
C LYS A 354 -10.07 5.69 12.50
N HIS A 355 -9.35 6.58 13.18
CA HIS A 355 -9.66 8.00 13.21
C HIS A 355 -8.50 8.91 12.81
N MET A 356 -7.25 8.43 12.81
CA MET A 356 -6.11 9.17 12.26
C MET A 356 -5.77 8.73 10.84
N MET A 357 -5.47 7.43 10.65
CA MET A 357 -5.09 6.88 9.35
C MET A 357 -6.30 6.72 8.42
N GLY A 358 -7.40 6.15 8.92
CA GLY A 358 -8.70 6.15 8.26
C GLY A 358 -9.58 7.26 8.80
N LYS A 359 -10.35 7.92 7.92
CA LYS A 359 -11.37 8.90 8.33
C LYS A 359 -12.60 8.76 7.44
N ARG A 360 -13.77 9.09 7.98
CA ARG A 360 -14.94 9.41 7.16
C ARG A 360 -14.74 10.81 6.61
N VAL A 361 -15.04 11.00 5.34
CA VAL A 361 -14.84 12.26 4.62
C VAL A 361 -16.17 12.82 4.15
N ASP A 362 -16.27 14.14 4.14
CA ASP A 362 -17.39 14.86 3.52
C ASP A 362 -17.22 14.89 1.99
N TYR A 363 -18.25 15.37 1.28
CA TYR A 363 -18.27 15.51 -0.19
C TYR A 363 -17.93 14.19 -0.92
N ALA A 364 -18.49 13.09 -0.44
CA ALA A 364 -18.39 11.79 -1.06
C ALA A 364 -19.77 11.16 -1.26
N ALA A 365 -19.87 10.29 -2.26
CA ALA A 365 -21.06 9.51 -2.56
C ALA A 365 -20.69 8.03 -2.74
N ARG A 366 -21.68 7.15 -2.64
CA ARG A 366 -21.54 5.72 -2.89
C ARG A 366 -22.78 5.23 -3.62
N SER A 367 -22.59 4.40 -4.65
CA SER A 367 -23.67 3.73 -5.35
C SER A 367 -23.19 2.43 -5.98
N VAL A 368 -24.15 1.59 -6.34
CA VAL A 368 -23.92 0.47 -7.24
C VAL A 368 -23.47 1.02 -8.60
N ILE A 369 -22.56 0.31 -9.26
CA ILE A 369 -22.15 0.63 -10.62
C ILE A 369 -22.94 -0.17 -11.64
N CYS A 370 -23.24 0.46 -12.77
CA CYS A 370 -23.80 -0.19 -13.94
C CYS A 370 -22.96 0.13 -15.17
N PRO A 371 -22.91 -0.76 -16.17
CA PRO A 371 -22.13 -0.51 -17.35
C PRO A 371 -22.73 0.60 -18.21
N ASP A 372 -21.86 1.36 -18.89
CA ASP A 372 -22.20 2.27 -19.98
C ASP A 372 -21.02 2.39 -20.96
N MET A 373 -21.31 2.22 -22.24
CA MET A 373 -20.33 2.20 -23.35
C MET A 373 -20.34 3.50 -24.17
N TYR A 374 -21.29 4.40 -23.92
CA TYR A 374 -21.39 5.67 -24.64
C TYR A 374 -20.59 6.78 -23.96
N ILE A 375 -20.35 6.67 -22.66
CA ILE A 375 -19.43 7.54 -21.93
C ILE A 375 -17.97 7.24 -22.29
N GLY A 376 -17.10 8.24 -22.15
CA GLY A 376 -15.67 8.07 -22.37
C GLY A 376 -15.04 7.13 -21.34
N THR A 377 -13.89 6.54 -21.67
CA THR A 377 -13.12 5.72 -20.72
C THR A 377 -12.63 6.50 -19.51
N ASN A 378 -12.49 7.82 -19.62
CA ASN A 378 -12.11 8.71 -18.53
C ASN A 378 -13.31 9.36 -17.83
N GLU A 379 -14.53 9.00 -18.22
CA GLU A 379 -15.75 9.57 -17.67
C GLU A 379 -16.46 8.61 -16.71
N ILE A 380 -17.18 9.18 -15.77
CA ILE A 380 -18.16 8.49 -14.93
C ILE A 380 -19.52 9.15 -15.07
N GLY A 381 -20.55 8.34 -15.33
CA GLY A 381 -21.92 8.82 -15.35
C GLY A 381 -22.43 9.06 -13.94
N ILE A 382 -22.76 10.33 -13.66
CA ILE A 382 -23.25 10.80 -12.36
C ILE A 382 -24.77 10.98 -12.42
N PRO A 383 -25.53 10.32 -11.53
CA PRO A 383 -26.98 10.50 -11.46
C PRO A 383 -27.33 11.88 -10.89
N MET A 384 -28.49 12.41 -11.28
CA MET A 384 -28.95 13.74 -10.89
C MET A 384 -29.06 13.93 -9.36
N VAL A 385 -29.32 12.84 -8.64
CA VAL A 385 -29.38 12.82 -7.16
C VAL A 385 -28.04 13.21 -6.53
N PHE A 386 -26.92 12.76 -7.10
CA PHE A 386 -25.59 13.17 -6.65
C PHE A 386 -25.23 14.54 -7.20
N ALA A 387 -25.59 14.82 -8.46
CA ALA A 387 -25.26 16.08 -9.10
C ALA A 387 -25.80 17.32 -8.37
N THR A 388 -26.98 17.21 -7.76
CA THR A 388 -27.63 18.29 -6.98
C THR A 388 -27.19 18.38 -5.52
N LYS A 389 -26.46 17.39 -5.00
CA LYS A 389 -26.01 17.34 -3.60
C LYS A 389 -24.53 17.65 -3.45
N LEU A 390 -23.70 17.16 -4.37
CA LEU A 390 -22.27 17.41 -4.35
C LEU A 390 -22.00 18.83 -4.84
N THR A 391 -21.34 19.63 -4.00
CA THR A 391 -21.00 21.02 -4.33
C THR A 391 -19.51 21.29 -4.28
N TYR A 392 -19.08 22.26 -5.09
CA TYR A 392 -17.72 22.75 -5.17
C TYR A 392 -17.66 24.23 -4.76
N PRO A 393 -16.78 24.63 -3.84
CA PRO A 393 -16.59 26.03 -3.46
C PRO A 393 -15.85 26.78 -4.56
N GLN A 394 -16.59 27.38 -5.51
CA GLN A 394 -16.01 28.16 -6.59
C GLN A 394 -15.86 29.64 -6.19
N PRO A 395 -14.63 30.19 -6.19
CA PRO A 395 -14.44 31.63 -5.99
C PRO A 395 -15.06 32.44 -7.13
N VAL A 396 -15.77 33.52 -6.80
CA VAL A 396 -16.42 34.40 -7.78
C VAL A 396 -15.42 35.36 -8.41
N THR A 397 -15.34 35.35 -9.72
CA THR A 397 -14.41 36.16 -10.51
C THR A 397 -15.13 36.83 -11.67
N PRO A 398 -14.55 37.88 -12.29
CA PRO A 398 -15.16 38.53 -13.45
C PRO A 398 -15.44 37.58 -14.62
N TRP A 399 -14.65 36.50 -14.79
CA TRP A 399 -14.81 35.55 -15.89
C TRP A 399 -15.90 34.51 -15.66
N ASN A 400 -16.16 34.09 -14.41
CA ASN A 400 -17.14 33.05 -14.11
C ASN A 400 -18.46 33.58 -13.51
N VAL A 401 -18.55 34.88 -13.19
CA VAL A 401 -19.72 35.48 -12.53
C VAL A 401 -21.03 35.21 -13.27
N LYS A 402 -21.02 35.19 -14.62
CA LYS A 402 -22.23 34.94 -15.42
C LYS A 402 -22.78 33.53 -15.15
N GLU A 403 -21.90 32.53 -15.14
CA GLU A 403 -22.24 31.13 -14.84
C GLU A 403 -22.71 30.98 -13.39
N LEU A 404 -21.99 31.59 -12.45
CA LEU A 404 -22.31 31.49 -11.02
C LEU A 404 -23.61 32.23 -10.65
N ARG A 405 -23.91 33.36 -11.29
CA ARG A 405 -25.21 34.04 -11.15
C ARG A 405 -26.35 33.11 -11.55
N GLN A 406 -26.23 32.44 -12.69
CA GLN A 406 -27.25 31.50 -13.12
C GLN A 406 -27.38 30.31 -12.16
N ALA A 407 -26.27 29.79 -11.65
CA ALA A 407 -26.28 28.71 -10.66
C ALA A 407 -27.00 29.13 -9.35
N VAL A 408 -26.76 30.35 -8.87
CA VAL A 408 -27.45 30.90 -7.68
C VAL A 408 -28.95 31.08 -7.94
N ILE A 409 -29.33 31.58 -9.11
CA ILE A 409 -30.74 31.74 -9.52
C ILE A 409 -31.44 30.37 -9.56
N ASN A 410 -30.81 29.36 -10.17
CA ASN A 410 -31.33 27.99 -10.26
C ASN A 410 -31.51 27.34 -8.88
N GLY A 411 -30.66 27.70 -7.91
CA GLY A 411 -30.76 27.24 -6.53
C GLY A 411 -30.40 25.76 -6.34
N PRO A 412 -30.78 25.14 -5.20
CA PRO A 412 -30.28 23.81 -4.83
C PRO A 412 -30.99 22.62 -5.51
N ASN A 413 -32.18 22.81 -6.09
CA ASN A 413 -32.97 21.70 -6.66
C ASN A 413 -32.82 21.55 -8.17
N VAL A 414 -32.39 22.60 -8.87
CA VAL A 414 -32.24 22.60 -10.34
C VAL A 414 -30.76 22.54 -10.68
N HIS A 415 -30.37 21.54 -11.47
CA HIS A 415 -29.01 21.41 -11.99
C HIS A 415 -28.89 22.06 -13.39
N PRO A 416 -27.81 22.81 -13.69
CA PRO A 416 -26.71 23.21 -12.81
C PRO A 416 -27.13 24.34 -11.85
N GLY A 417 -26.87 24.17 -10.55
CA GLY A 417 -27.36 25.06 -9.48
C GLY A 417 -26.31 25.34 -8.41
N ALA A 418 -26.75 25.87 -7.28
CA ALA A 418 -25.89 26.15 -6.12
C ALA A 418 -26.65 25.99 -4.80
N SER A 419 -25.93 25.61 -3.74
CA SER A 419 -26.52 25.36 -2.42
C SER A 419 -26.39 26.55 -1.46
N MET A 420 -25.24 27.22 -1.47
CA MET A 420 -24.95 28.34 -0.57
C MET A 420 -23.90 29.29 -1.15
N VAL A 421 -23.89 30.51 -0.63
CA VAL A 421 -22.88 31.55 -0.93
C VAL A 421 -22.19 31.95 0.36
N ILE A 422 -20.86 32.01 0.33
CA ILE A 422 -20.01 32.45 1.43
C ILE A 422 -19.51 33.87 1.09
N ASN A 423 -19.84 34.83 1.93
CA ASN A 423 -19.40 36.22 1.77
C ASN A 423 -17.95 36.39 2.26
N GLU A 424 -17.34 37.52 1.93
CA GLU A 424 -15.95 37.87 2.28
C GLU A 424 -15.70 37.91 3.80
N ASP A 425 -16.75 38.14 4.60
CA ASP A 425 -16.70 38.17 6.06
C ASP A 425 -16.75 36.76 6.70
N GLY A 426 -16.91 35.73 5.86
CA GLY A 426 -17.09 34.32 6.26
C GLY A 426 -18.54 33.93 6.58
N ARG A 427 -19.50 34.86 6.49
CA ARG A 427 -20.93 34.57 6.68
C ARG A 427 -21.45 33.69 5.54
N ARG A 428 -22.14 32.61 5.90
CA ARG A 428 -22.74 31.67 4.94
C ARG A 428 -24.22 31.98 4.76
N THR A 429 -24.62 32.19 3.52
CA THR A 429 -26.02 32.39 3.12
C THR A 429 -26.50 31.13 2.39
N ILE A 430 -27.37 30.36 3.03
CA ILE A 430 -27.98 29.17 2.44
C ILE A 430 -29.06 29.63 1.45
N LEU A 431 -29.04 29.10 0.23
CA LEU A 431 -30.01 29.46 -0.79
C LEU A 431 -31.34 28.73 -0.56
N SER A 432 -32.43 29.48 -0.48
CA SER A 432 -33.78 28.91 -0.35
C SER A 432 -34.18 28.19 -1.64
N ALA A 433 -34.74 26.99 -1.49
CA ALA A 433 -35.29 26.23 -2.62
C ALA A 433 -36.55 26.88 -3.23
N GLY A 434 -37.35 27.57 -2.40
CA GLY A 434 -38.65 28.13 -2.81
C GLY A 434 -38.63 29.62 -3.15
N ASN A 435 -37.71 30.41 -2.58
CA ASN A 435 -37.70 31.86 -2.76
C ASN A 435 -36.78 32.29 -3.91
N LEU A 436 -37.37 32.64 -5.06
CA LEU A 436 -36.63 33.14 -6.23
C LEU A 436 -36.07 34.55 -6.02
N ALA A 437 -36.85 35.46 -5.42
CA ALA A 437 -36.45 36.84 -5.20
C ALA A 437 -35.19 36.95 -4.32
N GLN A 438 -35.08 36.11 -3.28
CA GLN A 438 -33.87 36.01 -2.47
C GLN A 438 -32.65 35.60 -3.30
N ARG A 439 -32.80 34.62 -4.19
CA ARG A 439 -31.71 34.12 -5.05
C ARG A 439 -31.27 35.18 -6.05
N GLU A 440 -32.21 35.90 -6.66
CA GLU A 440 -31.91 36.99 -7.58
C GLU A 440 -31.17 38.15 -6.91
N ALA A 441 -31.56 38.51 -5.68
CA ALA A 441 -30.85 39.53 -4.90
C ALA A 441 -29.40 39.12 -4.64
N VAL A 442 -29.19 37.91 -4.12
CA VAL A 442 -27.84 37.37 -3.84
C VAL A 442 -27.00 37.26 -5.13
N ALA A 443 -27.61 36.85 -6.24
CA ALA A 443 -26.92 36.75 -7.53
C ALA A 443 -26.41 38.11 -8.05
N LYS A 444 -27.21 39.18 -7.88
CA LYS A 444 -26.80 40.54 -8.26
C LYS A 444 -25.58 41.02 -7.47
N GLU A 445 -25.52 40.65 -6.18
CA GLU A 445 -24.49 41.05 -5.22
C GLU A 445 -23.17 40.22 -5.29
N LEU A 446 -23.04 39.25 -6.19
CA LEU A 446 -21.85 38.36 -6.17
C LEU A 446 -20.50 39.08 -6.36
N LEU A 447 -20.47 40.23 -7.05
CA LEU A 447 -19.26 41.05 -7.23
C LEU A 447 -19.25 42.31 -6.35
N THR A 448 -20.30 42.54 -5.56
CA THR A 448 -20.35 43.72 -4.69
C THR A 448 -19.62 43.41 -3.38
N PRO A 449 -18.57 44.16 -3.01
CA PRO A 449 -17.80 43.90 -1.80
C PRO A 449 -18.65 44.10 -0.55
N SER A 450 -18.45 43.27 0.48
CA SER A 450 -19.11 43.43 1.78
C SER A 450 -18.64 44.69 2.52
N PRO A 451 -19.53 45.41 3.23
CA PRO A 451 -19.11 46.48 4.12
C PRO A 451 -18.54 45.88 5.42
N GLY A 452 -17.21 45.78 5.52
CA GLY A 452 -16.56 45.27 6.74
C GLY A 452 -15.12 44.80 6.54
N PRO A 453 -14.46 44.33 7.62
CA PRO A 453 -13.14 43.72 7.52
C PRO A 453 -13.25 42.36 6.82
N HIS A 454 -12.78 42.31 5.57
CA HIS A 454 -12.76 41.09 4.77
C HIS A 454 -11.84 40.04 5.42
N LYS A 455 -12.37 38.84 5.65
CA LYS A 455 -11.59 37.65 6.03
C LYS A 455 -11.04 36.93 4.80
N MET A 456 -11.79 37.00 3.70
CA MET A 456 -11.51 36.34 2.42
C MET A 456 -11.44 37.39 1.32
N PRO A 457 -10.61 37.20 0.27
CA PRO A 457 -10.46 38.20 -0.79
C PRO A 457 -11.69 38.32 -1.71
N MET A 458 -12.56 37.30 -1.73
CA MET A 458 -13.66 37.18 -2.69
C MET A 458 -14.76 36.27 -2.16
N LYS A 459 -16.00 36.47 -2.63
CA LYS A 459 -17.13 35.57 -2.33
C LYS A 459 -16.91 34.21 -2.97
N ILE A 460 -17.47 33.17 -2.35
CA ILE A 460 -17.40 31.79 -2.82
C ILE A 460 -18.82 31.27 -3.00
N VAL A 461 -19.11 30.69 -4.17
CA VAL A 461 -20.39 30.04 -4.45
C VAL A 461 -20.19 28.52 -4.44
N ASN A 462 -20.93 27.83 -3.59
CA ASN A 462 -20.95 26.37 -3.57
C ASN A 462 -21.86 25.86 -4.68
N ARG A 463 -21.32 25.83 -5.91
CA ARG A 463 -22.02 25.35 -7.11
C ARG A 463 -22.14 23.82 -7.10
N HIS A 464 -23.15 23.29 -7.76
CA HIS A 464 -23.26 21.86 -8.04
C HIS A 464 -22.09 21.37 -8.90
N ILE A 465 -21.81 20.06 -8.83
CA ILE A 465 -20.88 19.39 -9.74
C ILE A 465 -21.38 19.53 -11.19
N LYS A 466 -20.47 19.79 -12.14
CA LYS A 466 -20.79 19.98 -13.56
C LYS A 466 -19.99 19.00 -14.43
N ASN A 467 -20.36 18.90 -15.71
CA ASN A 467 -19.63 18.07 -16.67
C ASN A 467 -18.17 18.50 -16.73
N GLY A 468 -17.26 17.53 -16.67
CA GLY A 468 -15.82 17.76 -16.68
C GLY A 468 -15.20 18.01 -15.30
N ASP A 469 -15.98 18.18 -14.22
CA ASP A 469 -15.43 18.16 -12.85
C ASP A 469 -14.86 16.77 -12.54
N VAL A 470 -13.77 16.68 -11.78
CA VAL A 470 -13.09 15.41 -11.50
C VAL A 470 -13.53 14.79 -10.18
N LEU A 471 -13.70 13.47 -10.17
CA LEU A 471 -14.04 12.66 -9.01
C LEU A 471 -13.04 11.52 -8.85
N LEU A 472 -12.59 11.28 -7.62
CA LEU A 472 -11.78 10.11 -7.30
C LEU A 472 -12.71 8.94 -7.00
N LEU A 473 -12.66 7.91 -7.85
CA LEU A 473 -13.42 6.68 -7.68
C LEU A 473 -12.55 5.59 -7.08
N ASN A 474 -13.06 4.90 -6.06
CA ASN A 474 -12.45 3.69 -5.51
C ASN A 474 -13.45 2.54 -5.36
N ARG A 475 -12.97 1.33 -5.61
CA ARG A 475 -13.66 0.09 -5.22
C ARG A 475 -12.99 -0.50 -3.98
N GLN A 476 -13.79 -0.95 -3.02
CA GLN A 476 -13.30 -1.63 -1.82
C GLN A 476 -13.35 -3.15 -2.06
N PRO A 477 -12.26 -3.90 -1.74
CA PRO A 477 -10.97 -3.48 -1.19
C PRO A 477 -10.03 -2.86 -2.23
N THR A 478 -9.30 -1.80 -1.84
CA THR A 478 -8.30 -1.14 -2.69
C THR A 478 -6.93 -1.81 -2.51
N LEU A 479 -6.53 -2.66 -3.46
CA LEU A 479 -5.31 -3.48 -3.35
C LEU A 479 -4.09 -2.87 -4.06
N HIS A 480 -4.29 -1.98 -5.02
CA HIS A 480 -3.20 -1.34 -5.75
C HIS A 480 -3.58 0.10 -6.13
N ARG A 481 -2.58 0.92 -6.48
CA ARG A 481 -2.79 2.34 -6.86
C ARG A 481 -3.86 2.49 -7.95
N PRO A 482 -3.89 1.70 -9.05
CA PRO A 482 -4.95 1.79 -10.05
C PRO A 482 -6.38 1.44 -9.58
N SER A 483 -6.58 0.96 -8.34
CA SER A 483 -7.92 0.75 -7.77
C SER A 483 -8.54 2.03 -7.20
N ILE A 484 -7.79 3.15 -7.23
CA ILE A 484 -8.31 4.51 -7.06
C ILE A 484 -7.85 5.36 -8.25
N GLN A 485 -8.80 5.85 -9.04
CA GLN A 485 -8.51 6.66 -10.24
C GLN A 485 -9.46 7.85 -10.31
N ALA A 486 -9.03 8.89 -10.99
CA ALA A 486 -9.80 10.09 -11.21
C ALA A 486 -10.57 10.00 -12.53
N HIS A 487 -11.88 10.23 -12.47
CA HIS A 487 -12.80 10.26 -13.61
C HIS A 487 -13.45 11.62 -13.73
N CYS A 488 -13.67 12.06 -14.97
CA CYS A 488 -14.45 13.24 -15.28
C CYS A 488 -15.94 12.93 -15.11
N ALA A 489 -16.65 13.78 -14.39
CA ALA A 489 -18.08 13.66 -14.19
C ALA A 489 -18.82 13.95 -15.51
N ARG A 490 -19.75 13.06 -15.85
CA ARG A 490 -20.74 13.25 -16.90
C ARG A 490 -22.13 13.09 -16.30
N ILE A 491 -22.89 14.17 -16.19
CA ILE A 491 -24.24 14.13 -15.63
C ILE A 491 -25.18 13.42 -16.60
N LEU A 492 -25.83 12.36 -16.12
CA LEU A 492 -26.81 11.59 -16.88
C LEU A 492 -28.21 11.78 -16.25
N PRO A 493 -29.16 12.45 -16.92
CA PRO A 493 -30.52 12.61 -16.43
C PRO A 493 -31.29 11.28 -16.50
N GLY A 494 -32.17 11.03 -15.52
CA GLY A 494 -32.98 9.80 -15.44
C GLY A 494 -32.29 8.61 -14.78
N GLU A 495 -30.96 8.65 -14.66
CA GLU A 495 -30.18 7.61 -14.00
C GLU A 495 -30.20 7.74 -12.46
N LYS A 496 -30.13 6.60 -11.77
CA LYS A 496 -30.09 6.51 -10.29
C LYS A 496 -28.77 5.96 -9.75
N VAL A 497 -27.99 5.32 -10.61
CA VAL A 497 -26.76 4.58 -10.28
C VAL A 497 -25.56 5.22 -10.97
N LEU A 498 -24.35 4.89 -10.52
CA LEU A 498 -23.13 5.31 -11.22
C LEU A 498 -22.98 4.49 -12.50
N ARG A 499 -22.65 5.16 -13.62
CA ARG A 499 -22.40 4.48 -14.90
C ARG A 499 -20.91 4.46 -15.21
N LEU A 500 -20.34 3.28 -15.42
CA LEU A 500 -18.90 3.09 -15.64
C LEU A 500 -18.63 2.38 -16.96
N HIS A 501 -17.56 2.80 -17.64
CA HIS A 501 -17.10 2.18 -18.88
C HIS A 501 -16.42 0.82 -18.63
N TYR A 502 -16.70 -0.17 -19.50
CA TYR A 502 -16.17 -1.54 -19.40
C TYR A 502 -14.65 -1.62 -19.33
N ALA A 503 -13.96 -0.72 -20.05
CA ALA A 503 -12.50 -0.71 -20.12
C ALA A 503 -11.82 -0.59 -18.75
N ASN A 504 -12.48 0.02 -17.78
CA ASN A 504 -11.94 0.26 -16.44
C ASN A 504 -12.23 -0.87 -15.45
N CYS A 505 -13.05 -1.86 -15.82
CA CYS A 505 -13.49 -2.91 -14.90
C CYS A 505 -12.31 -3.71 -14.35
N LYS A 506 -11.30 -3.99 -15.18
CA LYS A 506 -10.08 -4.67 -14.74
C LYS A 506 -9.26 -3.85 -13.74
N ALA A 507 -9.36 -2.52 -13.75
CA ALA A 507 -8.66 -1.62 -12.82
C ALA A 507 -9.21 -1.74 -11.40
N TYR A 508 -10.54 -1.82 -11.33
CA TYR A 508 -11.26 -1.93 -10.06
C TYR A 508 -11.50 -3.39 -9.64
N ASN A 509 -11.13 -4.35 -10.50
CA ASN A 509 -11.52 -5.76 -10.38
C ASN A 509 -13.03 -5.93 -10.22
N ALA A 510 -13.80 -5.15 -10.99
CA ALA A 510 -15.25 -5.05 -10.91
C ALA A 510 -15.94 -5.89 -12.00
N ASP A 511 -17.12 -6.44 -11.70
CA ASP A 511 -17.86 -7.35 -12.59
C ASP A 511 -19.37 -7.04 -12.73
N PHE A 512 -19.83 -5.90 -12.20
CA PHE A 512 -21.21 -5.38 -12.33
C PHE A 512 -22.30 -6.32 -11.78
N ASP A 513 -22.00 -7.10 -10.74
CA ASP A 513 -22.95 -8.03 -10.09
C ASP A 513 -23.71 -7.42 -8.88
N GLY A 514 -23.54 -6.12 -8.63
CA GLY A 514 -23.98 -5.44 -7.41
C GLY A 514 -22.87 -4.65 -6.70
N ASP A 515 -21.66 -4.69 -7.26
CA ASP A 515 -20.51 -3.88 -6.85
C ASP A 515 -20.85 -2.42 -6.53
N GLU A 516 -20.41 -1.95 -5.36
CA GLU A 516 -20.47 -0.55 -4.94
C GLU A 516 -19.11 0.14 -5.10
N MET A 517 -19.13 1.39 -5.58
CA MET A 517 -17.95 2.25 -5.63
C MET A 517 -18.20 3.55 -4.86
N ASN A 518 -17.16 4.08 -4.21
CA ASN A 518 -17.23 5.43 -3.65
C ASN A 518 -16.68 6.45 -4.64
N ALA A 519 -17.31 7.62 -4.67
CA ALA A 519 -16.87 8.79 -5.39
C ALA A 519 -16.52 9.88 -4.39
N HIS A 520 -15.28 10.36 -4.42
CA HIS A 520 -14.79 11.45 -3.58
C HIS A 520 -14.60 12.70 -4.44
N PHE A 521 -15.15 13.84 -4.00
CA PHE A 521 -15.10 15.08 -4.77
C PHE A 521 -14.07 16.07 -4.19
N PRO A 522 -12.90 16.26 -4.84
CA PRO A 522 -11.87 17.18 -4.36
C PRO A 522 -12.40 18.62 -4.24
N GLN A 523 -12.13 19.26 -3.10
CA GLN A 523 -12.67 20.59 -2.77
C GLN A 523 -11.68 21.74 -3.03
N SER A 524 -10.42 21.44 -3.38
CA SER A 524 -9.39 22.45 -3.68
C SER A 524 -8.96 22.37 -5.14
N GLU A 525 -8.53 23.50 -5.72
CA GLU A 525 -7.99 23.50 -7.10
C GLU A 525 -6.69 22.70 -7.20
N LEU A 526 -5.85 22.69 -6.16
CA LEU A 526 -4.66 21.82 -6.10
C LEU A 526 -5.03 20.34 -6.20
N GLY A 527 -6.02 19.89 -5.40
CA GLY A 527 -6.46 18.50 -5.43
C GLY A 527 -7.13 18.12 -6.75
N ARG A 528 -7.80 19.07 -7.42
CA ARG A 528 -8.33 18.87 -8.78
C ARG A 528 -7.20 18.75 -9.80
N ALA A 529 -6.18 19.60 -9.74
CA ALA A 529 -5.02 19.54 -10.63
C ALA A 529 -4.28 18.20 -10.52
N GLU A 530 -4.02 17.74 -9.29
CA GLU A 530 -3.44 16.42 -9.03
C GLU A 530 -4.31 15.28 -9.60
N ALA A 531 -5.63 15.39 -9.44
CA ALA A 531 -6.56 14.40 -9.96
C ALA A 531 -6.58 14.34 -11.50
N TYR A 532 -6.57 15.48 -12.20
CA TYR A 532 -6.51 15.51 -13.67
C TYR A 532 -5.16 15.01 -14.22
N MET A 533 -4.05 15.36 -13.57
CA MET A 533 -2.71 15.15 -14.13
C MET A 533 -2.03 13.86 -13.66
N LEU A 534 -2.25 13.43 -12.42
CA LEU A 534 -1.49 12.30 -11.83
C LEU A 534 -2.33 11.04 -11.68
N VAL A 535 -3.60 11.19 -11.30
CA VAL A 535 -4.48 10.07 -10.89
C VAL A 535 -5.56 9.77 -11.93
N SER A 536 -5.60 10.51 -13.03
CA SER A 536 -6.57 10.27 -14.11
C SER A 536 -6.43 8.89 -14.72
N THR A 537 -7.55 8.32 -15.16
CA THR A 537 -7.60 7.02 -15.83
C THR A 537 -6.62 6.92 -17.00
N ASP A 538 -6.48 8.01 -17.74
CA ASP A 538 -5.65 8.09 -18.95
C ASP A 538 -4.17 7.93 -18.62
N GLN A 539 -3.72 8.40 -17.44
CA GLN A 539 -2.35 8.25 -16.95
C GLN A 539 -2.13 6.92 -16.21
N GLN A 540 -3.20 6.30 -15.73
CA GLN A 540 -3.18 5.01 -15.01
C GLN A 540 -3.44 3.81 -15.94
N TYR A 541 -3.07 3.92 -17.22
CA TYR A 541 -3.24 2.86 -18.22
C TYR A 541 -2.35 1.64 -17.95
N LEU A 542 -1.12 1.85 -17.47
CA LEU A 542 -0.11 0.82 -17.24
C LEU A 542 0.03 0.48 -15.75
N VAL A 543 0.25 -0.80 -15.44
CA VAL A 543 0.47 -1.25 -14.05
C VAL A 543 1.92 -1.02 -13.62
N PRO A 544 2.19 -0.41 -12.45
CA PRO A 544 3.55 -0.24 -11.94
C PRO A 544 4.32 -1.54 -11.66
N LYS A 545 3.64 -2.69 -11.60
CA LYS A 545 4.24 -4.01 -11.32
C LYS A 545 5.14 -4.49 -12.47
N ASP A 546 4.62 -4.40 -13.70
CA ASP A 546 5.25 -5.00 -14.89
C ASP A 546 5.07 -4.15 -16.15
N GLY A 547 4.54 -2.94 -16.03
CA GLY A 547 4.32 -2.00 -17.13
C GLY A 547 3.28 -2.47 -18.13
N LYS A 548 2.46 -3.48 -17.82
CA LYS A 548 1.45 -3.97 -18.77
C LYS A 548 0.18 -3.11 -18.74
N PRO A 549 -0.52 -3.00 -19.88
CA PRO A 549 -1.83 -2.40 -19.94
C PRO A 549 -2.86 -3.07 -19.02
N LEU A 550 -3.62 -2.23 -18.34
CA LEU A 550 -4.68 -2.65 -17.45
C LEU A 550 -6.07 -2.30 -18.00
N ALA A 551 -6.25 -1.11 -18.58
CA ALA A 551 -7.48 -0.79 -19.30
C ALA A 551 -7.49 -1.42 -20.70
N GLY A 552 -8.67 -1.78 -21.18
CA GLY A 552 -8.86 -2.34 -22.52
C GLY A 552 -10.28 -2.87 -22.69
N LEU A 553 -10.75 -2.97 -23.94
CA LEU A 553 -12.09 -3.50 -24.19
C LEU A 553 -12.16 -4.98 -23.77
N ILE A 554 -13.38 -5.49 -23.59
CA ILE A 554 -13.63 -6.87 -23.14
C ILE A 554 -14.84 -7.48 -23.87
N GLN A 555 -14.98 -8.80 -23.80
CA GLN A 555 -16.19 -9.56 -24.20
C GLN A 555 -16.67 -9.22 -25.64
N ASP A 556 -17.87 -8.68 -25.79
CA ASP A 556 -18.54 -8.45 -27.08
C ASP A 556 -17.72 -7.59 -28.05
N HIS A 557 -16.99 -6.62 -27.52
CA HIS A 557 -16.09 -5.79 -28.32
C HIS A 557 -14.97 -6.61 -28.98
N MET A 558 -14.49 -7.68 -28.33
CA MET A 558 -13.52 -8.60 -28.93
C MET A 558 -14.11 -9.31 -30.14
N VAL A 559 -15.27 -9.94 -29.95
CA VAL A 559 -15.95 -10.70 -31.00
C VAL A 559 -16.30 -9.79 -32.17
N SER A 560 -16.88 -8.62 -31.88
CA SER A 560 -17.24 -7.63 -32.87
C SER A 560 -16.04 -7.18 -33.69
N GLY A 561 -14.96 -6.75 -33.04
CA GLY A 561 -13.79 -6.22 -33.74
C GLY A 561 -13.10 -7.27 -34.59
N THR A 562 -12.99 -8.52 -34.11
CA THR A 562 -12.49 -9.63 -34.91
C THR A 562 -13.41 -9.86 -36.12
N ARG A 563 -14.72 -10.03 -35.91
CA ARG A 563 -15.66 -10.35 -37.00
C ARG A 563 -15.77 -9.24 -38.05
N MET A 564 -15.65 -7.99 -37.64
CA MET A 564 -15.65 -6.84 -38.56
C MET A 564 -14.34 -6.75 -39.36
N THR A 565 -13.21 -7.15 -38.79
CA THR A 565 -11.90 -7.06 -39.46
C THR A 565 -11.52 -8.30 -40.27
N ILE A 566 -12.33 -9.38 -40.24
CA ILE A 566 -12.15 -10.56 -41.10
C ILE A 566 -12.16 -10.18 -42.58
N ARG A 567 -11.29 -10.82 -43.37
CA ARG A 567 -11.28 -10.67 -44.83
C ARG A 567 -12.62 -11.12 -45.42
N GLY A 568 -13.24 -10.25 -46.24
CA GLY A 568 -14.55 -10.50 -46.86
C GLY A 568 -15.71 -9.75 -46.22
N CYS A 569 -15.49 -9.01 -45.14
CA CYS A 569 -16.47 -8.08 -44.59
C CYS A 569 -16.46 -6.74 -45.36
N PHE A 570 -17.56 -6.44 -46.05
CA PHE A 570 -17.73 -5.24 -46.87
C PHE A 570 -18.95 -4.40 -46.46
N PHE A 571 -18.85 -3.10 -46.65
CA PHE A 571 -19.87 -2.10 -46.33
C PHE A 571 -20.13 -1.19 -47.53
N THR A 572 -21.39 -0.79 -47.71
CA THR A 572 -21.75 0.27 -48.66
C THR A 572 -21.32 1.63 -48.11
N ARG A 573 -21.36 2.67 -48.95
CA ARG A 573 -20.99 4.04 -48.55
C ARG A 573 -21.77 4.53 -47.33
N ASP A 574 -23.07 4.25 -47.30
CA ASP A 574 -23.97 4.73 -46.24
C ASP A 574 -23.64 4.01 -44.93
N GLN A 575 -23.44 2.70 -44.99
CA GLN A 575 -23.06 1.88 -43.83
C GLN A 575 -21.69 2.29 -43.27
N TYR A 576 -20.71 2.49 -44.15
CA TYR A 576 -19.38 2.96 -43.79
C TYR A 576 -19.46 4.33 -43.08
N THR A 577 -20.23 5.27 -43.64
CA THR A 577 -20.35 6.62 -43.07
C THR A 577 -21.08 6.60 -41.72
N GLU A 578 -22.14 5.78 -41.58
CA GLU A 578 -22.87 5.65 -40.31
C GLU A 578 -21.98 5.07 -39.19
N LEU A 579 -21.24 4.00 -39.49
CA LEU A 579 -20.33 3.37 -38.52
C LEU A 579 -19.22 4.32 -38.07
N VAL A 580 -18.61 5.03 -39.01
CA VAL A 580 -17.56 6.02 -38.72
C VAL A 580 -18.13 7.16 -37.86
N TYR A 581 -19.33 7.67 -38.20
CA TYR A 581 -19.97 8.75 -37.46
C TYR A 581 -20.26 8.37 -36.00
N ARG A 582 -20.83 7.17 -35.76
CA ARG A 582 -21.10 6.70 -34.38
C ARG A 582 -19.83 6.48 -33.57
N GLY A 583 -18.77 5.96 -34.20
CA GLY A 583 -17.47 5.82 -33.55
C GLY A 583 -16.87 7.17 -33.13
N LEU A 584 -17.01 8.20 -33.96
CA LEU A 584 -16.38 9.52 -33.80
C LEU A 584 -17.34 10.61 -33.29
N THR A 585 -18.38 10.23 -32.52
CA THR A 585 -19.43 11.16 -32.05
C THR A 585 -18.86 12.41 -31.35
N ASP A 586 -17.76 12.27 -30.62
CA ASP A 586 -17.16 13.37 -29.85
C ASP A 586 -16.08 14.16 -30.64
N ARG A 587 -15.80 13.83 -31.91
CA ARG A 587 -14.78 14.52 -32.71
C ARG A 587 -15.35 15.86 -33.22
N PRO A 588 -14.77 17.01 -32.84
CA PRO A 588 -15.13 18.27 -33.46
C PRO A 588 -14.56 18.37 -34.88
N GLY A 589 -15.35 18.88 -35.82
CA GLY A 589 -14.90 19.20 -37.18
C GLY A 589 -15.11 18.09 -38.22
N ARG A 590 -14.49 18.26 -39.39
CA ARG A 590 -14.70 17.38 -40.55
C ARG A 590 -13.97 16.05 -40.36
N VAL A 591 -14.68 14.95 -40.62
CA VAL A 591 -14.12 13.60 -40.62
C VAL A 591 -13.41 13.32 -41.94
N LYS A 592 -12.16 12.83 -41.87
CA LYS A 592 -11.38 12.36 -43.03
C LYS A 592 -11.86 10.96 -43.40
N LEU A 593 -12.25 10.74 -44.65
CA LEU A 593 -12.74 9.46 -45.16
C LEU A 593 -11.74 8.85 -46.15
N LEU A 594 -11.72 7.52 -46.23
CA LEU A 594 -10.87 6.77 -47.16
C LEU A 594 -11.60 6.45 -48.47
N PRO A 595 -10.89 6.29 -49.59
CA PRO A 595 -11.48 5.81 -50.84
C PRO A 595 -11.96 4.34 -50.71
N PRO A 596 -12.96 3.89 -51.49
CA PRO A 596 -13.45 2.51 -51.43
C PRO A 596 -12.39 1.53 -51.93
N ALA A 597 -12.31 0.36 -51.28
CA ALA A 597 -11.42 -0.74 -51.71
C ALA A 597 -11.87 -1.38 -53.03
N ILE A 598 -13.18 -1.45 -53.27
CA ILE A 598 -13.75 -1.97 -54.52
C ILE A 598 -14.49 -0.83 -55.21
N LEU A 599 -14.14 -0.54 -56.46
CA LEU A 599 -14.77 0.51 -57.26
C LEU A 599 -15.90 -0.01 -58.15
N LYS A 600 -15.75 -1.22 -58.71
CA LYS A 600 -16.73 -1.90 -59.59
C LYS A 600 -16.94 -3.34 -59.10
N PRO A 601 -18.15 -3.93 -59.19
CA PRO A 601 -19.39 -3.35 -59.76
C PRO A 601 -20.06 -2.30 -58.85
N GLN A 602 -19.79 -2.31 -57.55
CA GLN A 602 -20.31 -1.35 -56.57
C GLN A 602 -19.18 -0.81 -55.70
N ARG A 603 -19.30 0.44 -55.24
CA ARG A 603 -18.36 1.05 -54.29
C ARG A 603 -18.52 0.42 -52.91
N LEU A 604 -17.51 -0.35 -52.49
CA LEU A 604 -17.51 -1.04 -51.20
C LEU A 604 -16.24 -0.73 -50.41
N TRP A 605 -16.42 -0.57 -49.10
CA TRP A 605 -15.35 -0.40 -48.11
C TRP A 605 -15.19 -1.68 -47.29
N THR A 606 -13.97 -1.99 -46.87
CA THR A 606 -13.73 -3.12 -45.97
C THR A 606 -13.92 -2.71 -44.51
N GLY A 607 -14.19 -3.67 -43.62
CA GLY A 607 -14.19 -3.38 -42.18
C GLY A 607 -12.83 -2.91 -41.64
N LYS A 608 -11.73 -3.32 -42.26
CA LYS A 608 -10.39 -2.80 -41.97
C LYS A 608 -10.28 -1.31 -42.29
N GLN A 609 -10.90 -0.83 -43.38
CA GLN A 609 -10.95 0.60 -43.73
C GLN A 609 -11.78 1.41 -42.72
N VAL A 610 -12.83 0.85 -42.13
CA VAL A 610 -13.60 1.53 -41.07
C VAL A 610 -12.70 1.82 -39.86
N VAL A 611 -11.96 0.82 -39.38
CA VAL A 611 -11.01 1.00 -38.26
C VAL A 611 -9.90 1.98 -38.62
N SER A 612 -9.34 1.87 -39.83
CA SER A 612 -8.31 2.78 -40.34
C SER A 612 -8.79 4.23 -40.35
N THR A 613 -10.02 4.45 -40.82
CA THR A 613 -10.65 5.79 -40.83
C THR A 613 -10.79 6.31 -39.41
N LEU A 614 -11.26 5.50 -38.47
CA LEU A 614 -11.37 5.88 -37.07
C LEU A 614 -10.00 6.26 -36.49
N LEU A 615 -8.97 5.43 -36.71
CA LEU A 615 -7.61 5.66 -36.22
C LEU A 615 -7.03 6.98 -36.74
N LEU A 616 -7.11 7.24 -38.04
CA LEU A 616 -6.64 8.48 -38.67
C LEU A 616 -7.34 9.75 -38.15
N ASN A 617 -8.56 9.61 -37.64
CA ASN A 617 -9.32 10.72 -37.05
C ASN A 617 -9.15 10.83 -35.53
N VAL A 618 -8.62 9.83 -34.84
CA VAL A 618 -8.29 9.92 -33.42
C VAL A 618 -6.88 10.47 -33.22
N ILE A 619 -5.94 10.14 -34.12
CA ILE A 619 -4.57 10.67 -34.09
C ILE A 619 -4.60 12.20 -34.28
N PRO A 620 -3.85 12.98 -33.48
CA PRO A 620 -3.78 14.44 -33.63
C PRO A 620 -3.35 14.87 -35.04
N GLU A 621 -3.95 15.93 -35.59
CA GLU A 621 -3.77 16.30 -37.00
C GLU A 621 -2.33 16.69 -37.40
N LYS A 622 -1.52 17.13 -36.43
CA LYS A 622 -0.10 17.48 -36.61
C LYS A 622 0.84 16.29 -36.46
N ALA A 623 0.35 15.17 -35.92
CA ALA A 623 1.16 13.99 -35.63
C ALA A 623 1.30 13.10 -36.85
N VAL A 624 2.45 12.43 -36.98
CA VAL A 624 2.68 11.44 -38.03
C VAL A 624 1.87 10.17 -37.68
N PRO A 625 1.15 9.56 -38.64
CA PRO A 625 0.39 8.33 -38.41
C PRO A 625 1.29 7.12 -38.06
N LEU A 626 0.78 6.20 -37.24
CA LEU A 626 1.57 5.10 -36.69
C LEU A 626 1.86 3.96 -37.68
N ASN A 627 2.97 3.29 -37.45
CA ASN A 627 3.39 2.04 -38.08
C ASN A 627 3.43 0.91 -37.02
N LEU A 628 2.80 -0.22 -37.29
CA LEU A 628 2.77 -1.37 -36.37
C LEU A 628 2.81 -2.68 -37.14
N VAL A 629 3.70 -3.58 -36.72
CA VAL A 629 3.71 -4.98 -37.13
C VAL A 629 3.48 -5.84 -35.89
N GLY A 630 2.36 -6.54 -35.86
CA GLY A 630 1.90 -7.34 -34.72
C GLY A 630 1.40 -8.73 -35.14
N LYS A 631 0.94 -9.48 -34.15
CA LYS A 631 0.30 -10.79 -34.34
C LYS A 631 -1.00 -10.85 -33.56
N SER A 632 -2.03 -11.40 -34.19
CA SER A 632 -3.27 -11.74 -33.51
C SER A 632 -3.08 -12.97 -32.62
N LYS A 633 -3.96 -13.12 -31.64
CA LYS A 633 -4.08 -14.30 -30.79
C LYS A 633 -4.59 -15.51 -31.58
N ILE A 634 -5.34 -15.29 -32.65
CA ILE A 634 -5.85 -16.35 -33.51
C ILE A 634 -4.71 -16.87 -34.40
N PRO A 635 -4.29 -18.15 -34.24
CA PRO A 635 -3.13 -18.67 -34.96
C PRO A 635 -3.43 -18.83 -36.45
N SER A 636 -2.39 -18.74 -37.29
CA SER A 636 -2.52 -18.94 -38.75
C SER A 636 -3.21 -20.26 -39.11
N LYS A 637 -2.94 -21.32 -38.34
CA LYS A 637 -3.55 -22.65 -38.52
C LYS A 637 -5.08 -22.65 -38.42
N ALA A 638 -5.68 -21.74 -37.67
CA ALA A 638 -7.14 -21.64 -37.56
C ALA A 638 -7.78 -21.08 -38.84
N TRP A 639 -7.06 -20.24 -39.58
CA TRP A 639 -7.54 -19.62 -40.82
C TRP A 639 -7.34 -20.52 -42.06
N ILE A 640 -6.43 -21.48 -41.99
CA ILE A 640 -6.11 -22.39 -43.10
C ILE A 640 -7.16 -23.50 -43.15
N GLN A 641 -8.17 -23.33 -44.02
CA GLN A 641 -9.20 -24.34 -44.28
C GLN A 641 -8.78 -25.39 -45.31
N LEU A 642 -7.88 -25.03 -46.22
CA LEU A 642 -7.38 -25.87 -47.30
C LEU A 642 -5.85 -25.91 -47.26
N PRO A 643 -5.20 -27.03 -47.64
CA PRO A 643 -3.75 -27.09 -47.73
C PRO A 643 -3.23 -25.99 -48.68
N PRO A 644 -2.22 -25.22 -48.27
CA PRO A 644 -1.70 -24.11 -49.06
C PRO A 644 -1.13 -24.59 -50.39
N ARG A 645 -1.33 -23.82 -51.47
CA ARG A 645 -0.70 -24.11 -52.76
C ARG A 645 0.82 -23.91 -52.64
N SER A 646 1.60 -24.86 -53.14
CA SER A 646 3.07 -24.75 -53.15
C SER A 646 3.51 -23.64 -54.10
N ALA A 647 4.04 -22.55 -53.56
CA ALA A 647 4.66 -21.48 -54.31
C ALA A 647 6.06 -21.16 -53.72
N PRO A 648 7.09 -20.92 -54.55
CA PRO A 648 8.43 -20.58 -54.07
C PRO A 648 8.38 -19.33 -53.19
N GLY A 649 8.94 -19.40 -51.98
CA GLY A 649 8.95 -18.28 -51.02
C GLY A 649 7.64 -18.04 -50.27
N TYR A 650 6.60 -18.86 -50.48
CA TYR A 650 5.36 -18.76 -49.70
C TYR A 650 5.58 -19.22 -48.25
N LYS A 651 5.51 -18.28 -47.31
CA LYS A 651 5.46 -18.56 -45.88
C LYS A 651 3.99 -18.59 -45.43
N PRO A 652 3.49 -19.70 -44.84
CA PRO A 652 2.08 -19.80 -44.42
C PRO A 652 1.62 -18.71 -43.43
N ASP A 653 2.57 -18.12 -42.69
CA ASP A 653 2.32 -17.07 -41.71
C ASP A 653 2.37 -15.65 -42.31
N SER A 654 2.81 -15.50 -43.56
CA SER A 654 2.91 -14.21 -44.24
C SER A 654 1.60 -13.83 -44.91
N MET A 655 1.14 -12.58 -44.74
CA MET A 655 -0.13 -12.08 -45.31
C MET A 655 -1.38 -12.89 -44.88
N CYS A 656 -1.26 -13.63 -43.77
CA CYS A 656 -2.38 -14.32 -43.14
C CYS A 656 -3.14 -13.35 -42.23
N ASP A 657 -4.44 -13.59 -42.01
CA ASP A 657 -5.24 -12.79 -41.07
C ASP A 657 -4.71 -12.87 -39.61
N SER A 658 -3.77 -13.79 -39.33
CA SER A 658 -3.04 -13.87 -38.06
C SER A 658 -1.95 -12.79 -37.89
N GLN A 659 -1.40 -12.26 -38.99
CA GLN A 659 -0.39 -11.21 -38.98
C GLN A 659 -1.07 -9.85 -39.11
N VAL A 660 -0.80 -8.93 -38.18
CA VAL A 660 -1.40 -7.59 -38.19
C VAL A 660 -0.38 -6.58 -38.68
N VAL A 661 -0.74 -5.81 -39.71
CA VAL A 661 0.13 -4.78 -40.30
C VAL A 661 -0.66 -3.49 -40.44
N ILE A 662 -0.20 -2.46 -39.75
CA ILE A 662 -0.68 -1.09 -39.88
C ILE A 662 0.46 -0.24 -40.42
N ARG A 663 0.22 0.48 -41.51
CA ARG A 663 1.20 1.41 -42.10
C ARG A 663 0.53 2.75 -42.29
N GLN A 664 1.20 3.81 -41.83
CA GLN A 664 0.69 5.18 -41.89
C GLN A 664 -0.76 5.31 -41.37
N GLY A 665 -1.09 4.59 -40.29
CA GLY A 665 -2.43 4.61 -39.69
C GLY A 665 -3.51 3.79 -40.43
N GLU A 666 -3.17 3.07 -41.49
CA GLU A 666 -4.10 2.19 -42.21
C GLU A 666 -3.85 0.71 -41.87
N LEU A 667 -4.90 -0.01 -41.46
CA LEU A 667 -4.88 -1.45 -41.23
C LEU A 667 -4.97 -2.20 -42.56
N LEU A 668 -3.82 -2.73 -43.00
CA LEU A 668 -3.68 -3.39 -44.29
C LEU A 668 -3.96 -4.90 -44.19
N VAL A 669 -3.40 -5.56 -43.18
CA VAL A 669 -3.42 -7.02 -43.02
C VAL A 669 -3.83 -7.36 -41.58
N GLY A 670 -4.56 -8.47 -41.42
CA GLY A 670 -4.81 -9.07 -40.12
C GLY A 670 -6.15 -8.72 -39.47
N VAL A 671 -6.59 -9.57 -38.56
CA VAL A 671 -7.74 -9.28 -37.69
C VAL A 671 -7.29 -8.61 -36.39
N LEU A 672 -8.13 -7.72 -35.89
CA LEU A 672 -7.94 -7.15 -34.57
C LEU A 672 -8.72 -7.97 -33.54
N ASP A 673 -8.09 -8.22 -32.40
CA ASP A 673 -8.62 -9.05 -31.32
C ASP A 673 -8.09 -8.54 -29.96
N LYS A 674 -8.17 -9.38 -28.91
CA LYS A 674 -7.68 -9.05 -27.57
C LYS A 674 -6.21 -8.62 -27.54
N ALA A 675 -5.37 -9.05 -28.49
CA ALA A 675 -3.97 -8.64 -28.52
C ALA A 675 -3.81 -7.14 -28.84
N HIS A 676 -4.82 -6.49 -29.44
CA HIS A 676 -4.69 -5.15 -30.01
C HIS A 676 -5.39 -4.07 -29.18
N TYR A 677 -6.65 -4.29 -28.82
CA TYR A 677 -7.49 -3.32 -28.09
C TYR A 677 -8.02 -3.86 -26.75
N GLY A 678 -7.53 -5.04 -26.33
CA GLY A 678 -7.67 -5.52 -24.96
C GLY A 678 -6.50 -5.06 -24.08
N SER A 679 -6.48 -5.53 -22.83
CA SER A 679 -5.40 -5.26 -21.86
C SER A 679 -4.13 -6.09 -22.17
N SER A 680 -3.52 -5.87 -23.34
CA SER A 680 -2.40 -6.66 -23.87
C SER A 680 -1.21 -5.75 -24.17
N ALA A 681 -0.01 -6.18 -23.76
CA ALA A 681 1.21 -5.45 -24.05
C ALA A 681 1.51 -5.47 -25.57
N TYR A 682 2.06 -4.37 -26.07
CA TYR A 682 2.43 -4.14 -27.48
C TYR A 682 1.25 -4.20 -28.47
N GLY A 683 0.01 -4.10 -27.97
CA GLY A 683 -1.18 -3.96 -28.80
C GLY A 683 -1.32 -2.56 -29.39
N LEU A 684 -2.22 -2.40 -30.36
CA LEU A 684 -2.54 -1.12 -31.01
C LEU A 684 -2.74 0.03 -30.01
N VAL A 685 -3.53 -0.19 -28.95
CA VAL A 685 -3.82 0.85 -27.95
C VAL A 685 -2.58 1.20 -27.12
N HIS A 686 -1.75 0.21 -26.79
CA HIS A 686 -0.48 0.44 -26.08
C HIS A 686 0.54 1.20 -26.94
N CYS A 687 0.63 0.88 -28.23
CA CYS A 687 1.45 1.63 -29.18
C CYS A 687 0.97 3.07 -29.33
N CYS A 688 -0.35 3.30 -29.33
CA CYS A 688 -0.90 4.67 -29.34
C CYS A 688 -0.60 5.42 -28.03
N TYR A 689 -0.63 4.73 -26.88
CA TYR A 689 -0.26 5.30 -25.59
C TYR A 689 1.18 5.78 -25.59
N GLU A 690 2.10 4.96 -26.10
CA GLU A 690 3.54 5.31 -26.16
C GLU A 690 3.82 6.49 -27.10
N LEU A 691 3.21 6.49 -28.30
CA LEU A 691 3.49 7.49 -29.32
C LEU A 691 2.75 8.82 -29.09
N TYR A 692 1.52 8.78 -28.59
CA TYR A 692 0.60 9.93 -28.53
C TYR A 692 0.02 10.22 -27.14
N GLY A 693 0.39 9.44 -26.12
CA GLY A 693 -0.04 9.64 -24.74
C GLY A 693 -1.40 9.03 -24.37
N GLY A 694 -1.70 9.10 -23.06
CA GLY A 694 -2.90 8.53 -22.44
C GLY A 694 -4.21 9.01 -23.04
N GLU A 695 -4.36 10.31 -23.27
CA GLU A 695 -5.60 10.91 -23.78
C GLU A 695 -6.01 10.35 -25.16
N THR A 696 -5.04 10.21 -26.07
CA THR A 696 -5.28 9.64 -27.41
C THR A 696 -5.66 8.17 -27.31
N SER A 697 -5.02 7.41 -26.42
CA SER A 697 -5.32 5.99 -26.20
C SER A 697 -6.72 5.76 -25.59
N GLY A 698 -7.14 6.60 -24.64
CA GLY A 698 -8.48 6.56 -24.04
C GLY A 698 -9.57 6.93 -25.05
N LYS A 699 -9.33 7.95 -25.88
CA LYS A 699 -10.22 8.30 -27.01
C LYS A 699 -10.33 7.16 -28.00
N LEU A 700 -9.21 6.51 -28.36
CA LEU A 700 -9.22 5.36 -29.26
C LEU A 700 -10.08 4.22 -28.70
N LEU A 701 -9.90 3.87 -27.43
CA LEU A 701 -10.72 2.85 -26.75
C LEU A 701 -12.21 3.19 -26.78
N SER A 702 -12.55 4.44 -26.44
CA SER A 702 -13.94 4.92 -26.44
C SER A 702 -14.57 4.86 -27.83
N CYS A 703 -13.84 5.29 -28.87
CA CYS A 703 -14.30 5.26 -30.25
C CYS A 703 -14.47 3.83 -30.77
N LEU A 704 -13.53 2.93 -30.46
CA LEU A 704 -13.63 1.51 -30.82
C LEU A 704 -14.81 0.83 -30.11
N ALA A 705 -15.04 1.12 -28.83
CA ALA A 705 -16.18 0.58 -28.08
C ALA A 705 -17.52 0.93 -28.74
N ARG A 706 -17.70 2.20 -29.10
CA ARG A 706 -18.91 2.68 -29.80
C ARG A 706 -19.05 2.07 -31.18
N LEU A 707 -17.96 2.00 -31.95
CA LEU A 707 -17.95 1.39 -33.29
C LEU A 707 -18.38 -0.08 -33.24
N PHE A 708 -17.75 -0.87 -32.37
CA PHE A 708 -18.04 -2.30 -32.25
C PHE A 708 -19.46 -2.55 -31.75
N THR A 709 -19.93 -1.72 -30.82
CA THR A 709 -21.33 -1.76 -30.39
C THR A 709 -22.28 -1.48 -31.57
N ALA A 710 -22.05 -0.39 -32.31
CA ALA A 710 -22.90 -0.02 -33.44
C ALA A 710 -22.92 -1.10 -34.51
N TYR A 711 -21.76 -1.72 -34.79
CA TYR A 711 -21.67 -2.84 -35.72
C TYR A 711 -22.56 -4.01 -35.30
N LEU A 712 -22.51 -4.39 -34.02
CA LEU A 712 -23.35 -5.47 -33.50
C LEU A 712 -24.86 -5.12 -33.54
N GLN A 713 -25.21 -3.90 -33.15
CA GLN A 713 -26.62 -3.49 -33.07
C GLN A 713 -27.28 -3.33 -34.44
N LEU A 714 -26.57 -2.79 -35.43
CA LEU A 714 -27.15 -2.39 -36.71
C LEU A 714 -27.00 -3.45 -37.81
N TYR A 715 -25.88 -4.16 -37.81
CA TYR A 715 -25.49 -4.99 -38.96
C TYR A 715 -25.33 -6.47 -38.61
N ARG A 716 -24.97 -6.81 -37.37
CA ARG A 716 -24.70 -8.20 -36.97
C ARG A 716 -25.07 -8.52 -35.52
N GLY A 717 -26.08 -9.36 -35.31
CA GLY A 717 -26.21 -10.03 -34.01
C GLY A 717 -25.05 -10.99 -33.72
N PHE A 718 -24.80 -11.27 -32.44
CA PHE A 718 -23.95 -12.37 -32.00
C PHE A 718 -24.74 -13.30 -31.08
N THR A 719 -24.64 -14.61 -31.31
CA THR A 719 -25.34 -15.63 -30.53
C THR A 719 -24.46 -16.88 -30.44
N LEU A 720 -24.76 -17.75 -29.48
CA LEU A 720 -24.12 -19.05 -29.31
C LEU A 720 -25.22 -20.09 -29.16
N GLY A 721 -25.22 -21.08 -30.06
CA GLY A 721 -26.21 -22.15 -30.10
C GLY A 721 -25.65 -23.48 -29.59
N VAL A 722 -26.52 -24.48 -29.46
CA VAL A 722 -26.10 -25.87 -29.17
C VAL A 722 -25.27 -26.43 -30.33
N GLU A 723 -25.49 -25.98 -31.56
CA GLU A 723 -24.69 -26.41 -32.72
C GLU A 723 -23.19 -26.13 -32.59
N ASP A 724 -22.82 -25.06 -31.88
CA ASP A 724 -21.44 -24.62 -31.69
C ASP A 724 -20.65 -25.53 -30.72
N ILE A 725 -21.34 -26.36 -29.94
CA ILE A 725 -20.75 -27.31 -28.97
C ILE A 725 -20.80 -28.77 -29.46
N LEU A 726 -21.41 -29.03 -30.62
CA LEU A 726 -21.51 -30.39 -31.16
C LEU A 726 -20.19 -30.84 -31.81
N VAL A 727 -19.90 -32.11 -31.64
CA VAL A 727 -18.76 -32.82 -32.25
C VAL A 727 -19.32 -33.78 -33.30
N LYS A 728 -18.61 -33.94 -34.42
CA LYS A 728 -18.97 -34.85 -35.52
C LYS A 728 -19.11 -36.30 -35.00
N PRO A 729 -20.12 -37.06 -35.49
CA PRO A 729 -20.27 -38.47 -35.14
C PRO A 729 -19.03 -39.26 -35.58
N GLY A 730 -18.50 -40.13 -34.69
CA GLY A 730 -17.30 -40.96 -34.93
C GLY A 730 -15.97 -40.37 -34.44
N ALA A 731 -15.86 -39.05 -34.23
CA ALA A 731 -14.63 -38.43 -33.73
C ALA A 731 -14.26 -38.87 -32.30
N LEU A 732 -15.27 -39.09 -31.44
CA LEU A 732 -15.04 -39.64 -30.09
C LEU A 732 -14.60 -41.10 -30.12
N GLN A 733 -15.15 -41.90 -31.04
CA GLN A 733 -14.86 -43.34 -31.11
C GLN A 733 -13.41 -43.60 -31.54
N ALA A 734 -12.87 -42.75 -32.43
CA ALA A 734 -11.46 -42.77 -32.80
C ALA A 734 -10.50 -42.35 -31.68
N ALA A 735 -10.99 -41.59 -30.68
CA ALA A 735 -10.18 -41.04 -29.59
C ALA A 735 -10.03 -41.99 -28.39
N PHE A 736 -10.97 -42.93 -28.20
CA PHE A 736 -10.98 -43.88 -27.06
C PHE A 736 -10.18 -45.17 -27.29
N ASN A 737 -9.35 -45.27 -28.33
CA ASN A 737 -8.53 -46.46 -28.62
C ASN A 737 -7.48 -46.73 -27.51
N LEU A 738 -7.91 -47.32 -26.40
CA LEU A 738 -7.08 -47.70 -25.26
C LEU A 738 -6.60 -49.17 -25.40
N PRO A 739 -5.31 -49.47 -25.19
CA PRO A 739 -4.84 -50.85 -25.11
C PRO A 739 -5.30 -51.52 -23.81
N SER A 740 -5.88 -52.72 -23.92
CA SER A 740 -6.18 -53.59 -22.78
C SER A 740 -4.97 -54.44 -22.45
N ASN A 741 -4.30 -54.24 -21.31
CA ASN A 741 -3.49 -55.27 -20.65
C ASN A 741 -2.87 -54.79 -19.33
N VAL A 742 -3.61 -54.94 -18.22
CA VAL A 742 -3.06 -55.21 -16.87
C VAL A 742 -4.07 -56.11 -16.15
N ASP A 743 -3.59 -57.13 -15.44
CA ASP A 743 -4.43 -57.98 -14.59
C ASP A 743 -4.95 -57.18 -13.37
N GLN A 744 -6.28 -57.14 -13.17
CA GLN A 744 -6.91 -56.28 -12.16
C GLN A 744 -6.55 -56.68 -10.73
N ALA A 745 -6.25 -57.97 -10.50
CA ALA A 745 -5.91 -58.49 -9.17
C ALA A 745 -4.54 -57.99 -8.68
N GLU A 746 -3.55 -57.93 -9.57
CA GLU A 746 -2.19 -57.46 -9.23
C GLU A 746 -2.17 -55.96 -8.94
N ALA A 747 -2.94 -55.16 -9.69
CA ALA A 747 -3.08 -53.73 -9.46
C ALA A 747 -3.72 -53.43 -8.10
N GLN A 748 -4.78 -54.16 -7.73
CA GLN A 748 -5.45 -54.02 -6.43
C GLN A 748 -4.50 -54.30 -5.26
N SER A 749 -3.71 -55.39 -5.34
CA SER A 749 -2.73 -55.75 -4.30
C SER A 749 -1.69 -54.64 -4.11
N ARG A 750 -1.12 -54.10 -5.20
CA ARG A 750 -0.12 -53.03 -5.13
C ARG A 750 -0.68 -51.73 -4.57
N TRP A 751 -1.94 -51.39 -4.87
CA TRP A 751 -2.62 -50.23 -4.28
C TRP A 751 -2.88 -50.39 -2.79
N GLN A 752 -3.25 -51.60 -2.36
CA GLN A 752 -3.45 -51.91 -0.95
C GLN A 752 -2.14 -51.83 -0.17
N ASP A 753 -1.05 -52.43 -0.69
CA ASP A 753 0.27 -52.37 -0.07
C ASP A 753 0.78 -50.93 0.03
N ALA A 754 0.58 -50.12 -1.02
CA ALA A 754 0.96 -48.71 -1.03
C ALA A 754 0.14 -47.84 -0.07
N HIS A 755 -1.16 -48.13 0.12
CA HIS A 755 -2.03 -47.39 1.05
C HIS A 755 -1.75 -47.73 2.52
N LEU A 756 -1.43 -48.99 2.81
CA LEU A 756 -1.14 -49.47 4.17
C LEU A 756 0.31 -49.20 4.61
N ASN A 757 1.20 -48.84 3.69
CA ASN A 757 2.58 -48.46 4.00
C ASN A 757 2.63 -47.12 4.77
N PRO A 758 3.23 -47.06 5.98
CA PRO A 758 3.34 -45.83 6.78
C PRO A 758 4.02 -44.66 6.07
N ASP A 759 4.94 -44.93 5.14
CA ASP A 759 5.82 -43.92 4.56
C ASP A 759 5.17 -43.11 3.41
N GLN A 760 3.95 -43.46 2.96
CA GLN A 760 3.11 -42.84 1.89
C GLN A 760 3.79 -42.51 0.53
N LYS A 761 5.10 -42.77 0.37
CA LYS A 761 5.89 -42.49 -0.82
C LYS A 761 5.42 -43.29 -2.02
N ASP A 762 5.19 -44.59 -1.83
CA ASP A 762 4.77 -45.49 -2.91
C ASP A 762 3.40 -45.11 -3.45
N PHE A 763 2.47 -44.72 -2.56
CA PHE A 763 1.15 -44.22 -2.93
C PHE A 763 1.24 -42.92 -3.75
N SER A 764 2.09 -41.99 -3.32
CA SER A 764 2.30 -40.71 -4.02
C SER A 764 2.93 -40.90 -5.40
N MET A 765 3.87 -41.84 -5.53
CA MET A 765 4.51 -42.18 -6.80
C MET A 765 3.52 -42.85 -7.78
N ALA A 766 2.72 -43.79 -7.29
CA ALA A 766 1.67 -44.44 -8.08
C ALA A 766 0.62 -43.43 -8.56
N ASP A 767 0.19 -42.50 -7.69
CA ASP A 767 -0.77 -41.47 -8.03
C ASP A 767 -0.23 -40.51 -9.10
N HIS A 768 1.03 -40.09 -8.97
CA HIS A 768 1.70 -39.25 -9.97
C HIS A 768 1.79 -39.94 -11.33
N LYS A 769 2.16 -41.23 -11.37
CA LYS A 769 2.25 -41.98 -12.63
C LYS A 769 0.88 -42.14 -13.29
N PHE A 770 -0.16 -42.38 -12.50
CA PHE A 770 -1.53 -42.46 -12.99
C PHE A 770 -1.96 -41.14 -13.64
N LYS A 771 -1.71 -40.02 -12.96
CA LYS A 771 -2.01 -38.67 -13.46
C LYS A 771 -1.29 -38.35 -14.77
N GLU A 772 -0.03 -38.77 -14.93
CA GLU A 772 0.72 -38.60 -16.18
C GLU A 772 0.00 -39.29 -17.36
N VAL A 773 -0.42 -40.54 -17.19
CA VAL A 773 -1.15 -41.31 -18.22
C VAL A 773 -2.53 -40.69 -18.50
N ALA A 774 -3.28 -40.33 -17.45
CA ALA A 774 -4.60 -39.71 -17.60
C ALA A 774 -4.53 -38.38 -18.38
N ASN A 775 -3.49 -37.58 -18.14
CA ASN A 775 -3.25 -36.33 -18.87
C ASN A 775 -2.87 -36.56 -20.33
N GLN A 776 -2.13 -37.64 -20.63
CA GLN A 776 -1.81 -38.01 -22.01
C GLN A 776 -3.08 -38.37 -22.79
N VAL A 777 -3.95 -39.20 -22.22
CA VAL A 777 -5.25 -39.55 -22.82
C VAL A 777 -6.10 -38.30 -23.07
N ASN A 778 -6.17 -37.38 -22.10
CA ASN A 778 -6.90 -36.13 -22.25
C ASN A 778 -6.35 -35.30 -23.44
N ASN A 779 -5.03 -35.19 -23.56
CA ASN A 779 -4.39 -34.47 -24.66
C ASN A 779 -4.63 -35.11 -26.02
N ASP A 780 -4.70 -36.44 -26.11
CA ASP A 780 -4.95 -37.13 -27.37
C ASP A 780 -6.41 -36.98 -27.82
N ILE A 781 -7.37 -37.05 -26.89
CA ILE A 781 -8.78 -36.75 -27.17
C ILE A 781 -8.93 -35.30 -27.67
N ASN A 782 -8.19 -34.37 -27.06
CA ASN A 782 -8.20 -32.97 -27.45
C ASN A 782 -7.72 -32.73 -28.88
N LYS A 783 -6.66 -33.42 -29.33
CA LYS A 783 -6.15 -33.29 -30.71
C LYS A 783 -7.14 -33.78 -31.76
N VAL A 784 -7.91 -34.82 -31.45
CA VAL A 784 -8.89 -35.41 -32.38
C VAL A 784 -10.16 -34.56 -32.44
N CYS A 785 -10.69 -34.16 -31.29
CA CYS A 785 -11.98 -33.48 -31.22
C CYS A 785 -11.90 -32.00 -31.59
N MET A 786 -10.77 -31.33 -31.32
CA MET A 786 -10.63 -29.88 -31.46
C MET A 786 -9.42 -29.52 -32.35
N PRO A 787 -9.57 -28.70 -33.42
CA PRO A 787 -10.77 -28.05 -33.93
C PRO A 787 -11.52 -28.86 -35.02
N ILE A 788 -10.90 -29.90 -35.60
CA ILE A 788 -11.40 -30.59 -36.81
C ILE A 788 -12.66 -31.43 -36.54
N GLY A 789 -12.77 -31.95 -35.31
CA GLY A 789 -13.87 -32.78 -34.87
C GLY A 789 -15.15 -32.01 -34.56
N LEU A 790 -15.15 -30.67 -34.52
CA LEU A 790 -16.37 -29.88 -34.31
C LEU A 790 -17.33 -29.97 -35.50
N HIS A 791 -18.63 -29.91 -35.22
CA HIS A 791 -19.67 -29.89 -36.24
C HIS A 791 -19.56 -28.63 -37.12
N THR A 792 -19.55 -27.46 -36.49
CA THR A 792 -19.25 -26.18 -37.13
C THR A 792 -17.77 -25.84 -36.93
N SER A 793 -17.08 -25.49 -38.01
CA SER A 793 -15.68 -25.08 -37.97
C SER A 793 -15.54 -23.57 -37.73
N PHE A 794 -14.38 -23.15 -37.23
CA PHE A 794 -13.97 -21.74 -37.25
C PHE A 794 -13.86 -21.23 -38.71
N PRO A 795 -14.27 -19.98 -39.02
CA PRO A 795 -14.68 -18.89 -38.14
C PRO A 795 -16.18 -18.82 -37.78
N ASP A 796 -17.02 -19.67 -38.37
CA ASP A 796 -18.47 -19.61 -38.18
C ASP A 796 -18.93 -20.14 -36.82
N ASN A 797 -18.15 -21.04 -36.20
CA ASN A 797 -18.39 -21.49 -34.83
C ASN A 797 -18.17 -20.35 -33.82
N ASN A 798 -19.26 -19.88 -33.20
CA ASN A 798 -19.24 -18.69 -32.34
C ASN A 798 -18.55 -18.94 -30.99
N LEU A 799 -18.60 -20.17 -30.46
CA LEU A 799 -17.87 -20.56 -29.25
C LEU A 799 -16.35 -20.54 -29.49
N GLN A 800 -15.90 -21.08 -30.62
CA GLN A 800 -14.50 -21.00 -31.04
C GLN A 800 -14.07 -19.55 -31.27
N LEU A 801 -14.88 -18.76 -31.96
CA LEU A 801 -14.58 -17.34 -32.18
C LEU A 801 -14.41 -16.60 -30.84
N MET A 802 -15.28 -16.83 -29.87
CA MET A 802 -15.21 -16.22 -28.53
C MET A 802 -13.91 -16.60 -27.78
N VAL A 803 -13.54 -17.88 -27.80
CA VAL A 803 -12.35 -18.39 -27.09
C VAL A 803 -11.05 -17.97 -27.78
N GLN A 804 -10.98 -18.12 -29.11
CA GLN A 804 -9.78 -17.85 -29.88
C GLN A 804 -9.47 -16.34 -29.97
N SER A 805 -10.50 -15.49 -30.15
CA SER A 805 -10.33 -14.01 -30.09
C SER A 805 -10.00 -13.52 -28.68
N GLY A 806 -10.24 -14.34 -27.66
CA GLY A 806 -10.00 -14.00 -26.25
C GLY A 806 -11.09 -13.17 -25.60
N ALA A 807 -12.30 -13.15 -26.16
CA ALA A 807 -13.48 -12.49 -25.60
C ALA A 807 -13.84 -13.05 -24.21
N LYS A 808 -14.10 -14.36 -24.13
CA LYS A 808 -14.41 -15.07 -22.88
C LYS A 808 -14.18 -16.58 -23.04
N GLY A 809 -13.84 -17.25 -21.95
CA GLY A 809 -13.53 -18.68 -21.95
C GLY A 809 -12.11 -19.03 -22.39
N SER A 810 -11.75 -20.30 -22.23
CA SER A 810 -10.49 -20.88 -22.67
C SER A 810 -10.74 -22.15 -23.47
N THR A 811 -9.71 -22.66 -24.16
CA THR A 811 -9.82 -23.93 -24.90
C THR A 811 -10.21 -25.08 -23.97
N VAL A 812 -9.75 -25.06 -22.72
CA VAL A 812 -10.11 -26.06 -21.69
C VAL A 812 -11.62 -26.02 -21.42
N ASN A 813 -12.23 -24.84 -21.34
CA ASN A 813 -13.68 -24.73 -21.14
C ASN A 813 -14.44 -25.39 -22.30
N THR A 814 -14.02 -25.14 -23.55
CA THR A 814 -14.67 -25.77 -24.71
C THR A 814 -14.48 -27.28 -24.73
N MET A 815 -13.32 -27.77 -24.31
CA MET A 815 -13.02 -29.20 -24.16
C MET A 815 -13.92 -29.85 -23.10
N GLN A 816 -14.11 -29.22 -21.94
CA GLN A 816 -14.97 -29.75 -20.88
C GLN A 816 -16.45 -29.78 -21.27
N ILE A 817 -16.88 -28.83 -22.10
CA ILE A 817 -18.24 -28.80 -22.63
C ILE A 817 -18.45 -29.91 -23.67
N SER A 818 -17.52 -30.03 -24.63
CA SER A 818 -17.73 -30.80 -25.86
C SER A 818 -17.10 -32.20 -25.84
N CYS A 819 -16.02 -32.40 -25.10
CA CYS A 819 -15.19 -33.62 -25.12
C CYS A 819 -15.30 -34.42 -23.81
N LEU A 820 -14.63 -33.98 -22.74
CA LEU A 820 -14.64 -34.58 -21.40
C LEU A 820 -14.16 -33.60 -20.32
N LEU A 821 -14.51 -33.85 -19.06
CA LEU A 821 -14.02 -33.04 -17.92
C LEU A 821 -12.54 -33.31 -17.58
N GLY A 822 -12.11 -34.58 -17.65
CA GLY A 822 -10.75 -35.01 -17.35
C GLY A 822 -10.53 -35.45 -15.90
N GLN A 823 -9.26 -35.52 -15.50
CA GLN A 823 -8.87 -35.90 -14.14
C GLN A 823 -9.24 -34.80 -13.13
N ILE A 824 -9.97 -35.15 -12.08
CA ILE A 824 -10.22 -34.28 -10.94
C ILE A 824 -9.05 -34.36 -9.96
N GLU A 825 -8.61 -33.20 -9.50
CA GLU A 825 -7.49 -33.06 -8.55
C GLU A 825 -7.96 -32.33 -7.31
N LEU A 826 -7.49 -32.78 -6.14
CA LEU A 826 -7.67 -32.15 -4.84
C LEU A 826 -6.28 -31.92 -4.21
N GLU A 827 -5.91 -30.67 -3.93
CA GLU A 827 -4.59 -30.30 -3.41
C GLU A 827 -3.41 -30.83 -4.26
N GLY A 828 -3.64 -30.97 -5.57
CA GLY A 828 -2.66 -31.51 -6.53
C GLY A 828 -2.56 -33.05 -6.58
N ARG A 829 -3.35 -33.76 -5.77
CA ARG A 829 -3.46 -35.23 -5.71
C ARG A 829 -4.81 -35.69 -6.28
N ARG A 830 -4.97 -36.99 -6.52
CA ARG A 830 -6.30 -37.55 -6.83
C ARG A 830 -7.19 -37.59 -5.57
N PRO A 831 -8.52 -37.71 -5.72
CA PRO A 831 -9.42 -37.88 -4.58
C PRO A 831 -8.92 -38.99 -3.64
N PRO A 832 -8.76 -38.71 -2.34
CA PRO A 832 -8.20 -39.69 -1.42
C PRO A 832 -9.19 -40.83 -1.16
N PRO A 833 -8.73 -42.08 -1.02
CA PRO A 833 -9.58 -43.18 -0.58
C PRO A 833 -9.97 -43.02 0.89
N MET A 834 -11.14 -43.55 1.25
CA MET A 834 -11.57 -43.69 2.64
C MET A 834 -10.70 -44.71 3.39
N PRO A 835 -10.71 -44.74 4.74
CA PRO A 835 -9.97 -45.74 5.53
C PRO A 835 -10.29 -47.21 5.18
N SER A 836 -11.42 -47.46 4.51
CA SER A 836 -11.80 -48.78 3.97
C SER A 836 -11.13 -49.12 2.64
N GLY A 837 -10.25 -48.27 2.10
CA GLY A 837 -9.62 -48.41 0.79
C GLY A 837 -10.53 -48.04 -0.40
N LYS A 838 -11.77 -47.60 -0.14
CA LYS A 838 -12.75 -47.24 -1.18
C LYS A 838 -12.71 -45.74 -1.49
N PHE A 839 -12.75 -45.37 -2.77
CA PHE A 839 -12.85 -43.95 -3.17
C PHE A 839 -14.27 -43.38 -2.99
N LEU A 840 -15.31 -44.18 -3.29
CA LEU A 840 -16.71 -43.90 -2.95
C LEU A 840 -17.40 -45.21 -2.55
N PRO A 841 -18.54 -45.17 -1.82
CA PRO A 841 -19.25 -46.38 -1.41
C PRO A 841 -19.65 -47.31 -2.56
N CYS A 842 -19.83 -46.75 -3.77
CA CYS A 842 -20.18 -47.48 -4.99
C CYS A 842 -19.00 -48.20 -5.67
N PHE A 843 -17.75 -47.91 -5.27
CA PHE A 843 -16.56 -48.59 -5.81
C PHE A 843 -16.12 -49.71 -4.87
N GLN A 844 -15.45 -50.71 -5.45
CA GLN A 844 -14.80 -51.75 -4.67
C GLN A 844 -13.54 -51.19 -3.96
N PRO A 845 -13.11 -51.78 -2.84
CA PRO A 845 -11.86 -51.38 -2.20
C PRO A 845 -10.70 -51.49 -3.18
N TYR A 846 -9.84 -50.46 -3.24
CA TYR A 846 -8.66 -50.40 -4.10
C TYR A 846 -8.93 -50.60 -5.60
N ASP A 847 -10.13 -50.22 -6.08
CA ASP A 847 -10.50 -50.28 -7.49
C ASP A 847 -9.48 -49.51 -8.38
N PRO A 848 -8.76 -50.20 -9.30
CA PRO A 848 -7.72 -49.59 -10.13
C PRO A 848 -8.30 -48.80 -11.31
N SER A 849 -9.63 -48.77 -11.48
CA SER A 849 -10.27 -48.07 -12.58
C SER A 849 -10.03 -46.55 -12.51
N PRO A 850 -9.84 -45.87 -13.66
CA PRO A 850 -9.70 -44.43 -13.69
C PRO A 850 -10.87 -43.68 -13.06
N GLY A 851 -12.09 -44.19 -13.25
CA GLY A 851 -13.30 -43.59 -12.69
C GLY A 851 -13.33 -43.58 -11.17
N ALA A 852 -12.85 -44.64 -10.51
CA ALA A 852 -12.70 -44.68 -9.05
C ALA A 852 -11.71 -43.61 -8.56
N GLY A 853 -10.67 -43.37 -9.37
CA GLY A 853 -9.66 -42.35 -9.16
C GLY A 853 -10.05 -40.90 -9.46
N GLY A 854 -11.31 -40.60 -9.75
CA GLY A 854 -11.76 -39.25 -10.10
C GLY A 854 -11.48 -38.84 -11.55
N PHE A 855 -11.18 -39.76 -12.47
CA PHE A 855 -11.12 -39.46 -13.89
C PHE A 855 -12.54 -39.40 -14.48
N VAL A 856 -12.98 -38.21 -14.88
CA VAL A 856 -14.32 -37.97 -15.41
C VAL A 856 -14.31 -38.04 -16.92
N SER A 857 -14.87 -39.14 -17.43
CA SER A 857 -15.04 -39.40 -18.85
C SER A 857 -16.24 -38.64 -19.46
N GLY A 858 -17.21 -38.27 -18.62
CA GLY A 858 -18.36 -37.46 -19.01
C GLY A 858 -18.00 -36.03 -19.38
N ARG A 859 -18.94 -35.35 -20.04
CA ARG A 859 -18.85 -33.96 -20.52
C ARG A 859 -20.13 -33.21 -20.18
N PHE A 860 -20.06 -31.88 -20.10
CA PHE A 860 -21.26 -31.10 -19.75
C PHE A 860 -22.40 -31.25 -20.76
N LEU A 861 -22.09 -31.41 -22.05
CA LEU A 861 -23.11 -31.57 -23.10
C LEU A 861 -24.01 -32.81 -22.91
N THR A 862 -23.45 -33.96 -22.55
CA THR A 862 -24.19 -35.23 -22.39
C THR A 862 -24.51 -35.57 -20.94
N GLY A 863 -24.10 -34.73 -20.01
CA GLY A 863 -24.16 -35.00 -18.58
C GLY A 863 -22.99 -35.84 -18.07
N ILE A 864 -22.83 -35.82 -16.74
CA ILE A 864 -21.80 -36.55 -16.00
C ILE A 864 -22.47 -37.58 -15.08
N LYS A 865 -21.83 -38.74 -14.87
CA LYS A 865 -22.39 -39.82 -14.04
C LYS A 865 -22.47 -39.40 -12.57
N PRO A 866 -23.35 -39.99 -11.73
CA PRO A 866 -23.45 -39.61 -10.31
C PRO A 866 -22.13 -39.72 -9.52
N GLN A 867 -21.31 -40.74 -9.79
CA GLN A 867 -20.00 -40.89 -9.13
C GLN A 867 -19.05 -39.75 -9.55
N GLU A 868 -19.00 -39.46 -10.85
CA GLU A 868 -18.20 -38.39 -11.44
C GLU A 868 -18.64 -37.00 -10.96
N PHE A 869 -19.96 -36.78 -10.84
CA PHE A 869 -20.56 -35.56 -10.31
C PHE A 869 -20.09 -35.27 -8.88
N PHE A 870 -20.03 -36.30 -8.03
CA PHE A 870 -19.58 -36.14 -6.65
C PHE A 870 -18.11 -35.70 -6.59
N PHE A 871 -17.22 -36.32 -7.37
CA PHE A 871 -15.82 -35.87 -7.46
C PHE A 871 -15.71 -34.44 -8.00
N HIS A 872 -16.51 -34.08 -9.01
CA HIS A 872 -16.53 -32.72 -9.53
C HIS A 872 -16.95 -31.69 -8.46
N CYS A 873 -17.94 -32.03 -7.63
CA CYS A 873 -18.35 -31.20 -6.49
C CYS A 873 -17.25 -31.01 -5.44
N MET A 874 -16.39 -32.01 -5.21
CA MET A 874 -15.25 -31.89 -4.30
C MET A 874 -14.28 -30.80 -4.78
N ALA A 875 -13.88 -30.85 -6.06
CA ALA A 875 -12.95 -29.86 -6.63
C ALA A 875 -13.57 -28.46 -6.69
N GLY A 876 -14.87 -28.36 -6.98
CA GLY A 876 -15.58 -27.08 -6.92
C GLY A 876 -15.54 -26.45 -5.52
N ARG A 877 -15.70 -27.27 -4.47
CA ARG A 877 -15.68 -26.79 -3.08
C ARG A 877 -14.28 -26.38 -2.61
N GLU A 878 -13.23 -27.08 -3.04
CA GLU A 878 -11.85 -26.70 -2.75
C GLU A 878 -11.56 -25.27 -3.23
N GLY A 879 -11.89 -24.95 -4.48
CA GLY A 879 -11.70 -23.60 -5.04
C GLY A 879 -12.38 -22.50 -4.24
N LEU A 880 -13.59 -22.77 -3.70
CA LEU A 880 -14.33 -21.83 -2.85
C LEU A 880 -13.65 -21.65 -1.48
N VAL A 881 -13.19 -22.73 -0.86
CA VAL A 881 -12.48 -22.70 0.43
C VAL A 881 -11.15 -21.95 0.30
N ASP A 882 -10.40 -22.22 -0.76
CA ASP A 882 -9.13 -21.56 -1.05
C ASP A 882 -9.30 -20.04 -1.18
N THR A 883 -10.37 -19.62 -1.86
CA THR A 883 -10.72 -18.20 -2.01
C THR A 883 -11.06 -17.56 -0.67
N ALA A 884 -11.80 -18.25 0.20
CA ALA A 884 -12.16 -17.75 1.53
C ALA A 884 -10.94 -17.59 2.47
N VAL A 885 -9.99 -18.52 2.45
CA VAL A 885 -8.84 -18.50 3.37
C VAL A 885 -7.74 -17.54 2.91
N LYS A 886 -7.39 -17.54 1.61
CA LYS A 886 -6.23 -16.80 1.08
C LYS A 886 -6.40 -15.28 1.15
N THR A 887 -7.63 -14.78 1.09
CA THR A 887 -7.94 -13.33 1.13
C THR A 887 -7.51 -12.64 2.42
N SER A 888 -7.66 -13.30 3.57
CA SER A 888 -7.32 -12.72 4.88
C SER A 888 -5.80 -12.57 5.08
N ARG A 889 -5.01 -13.58 4.66
CA ARG A 889 -3.56 -13.64 4.84
C ARG A 889 -2.83 -12.61 3.98
N SER A 890 -3.23 -12.49 2.70
CA SER A 890 -2.62 -11.54 1.77
C SER A 890 -2.83 -10.08 2.20
N GLY A 891 -4.03 -9.72 2.66
CA GLY A 891 -4.34 -8.37 3.13
C GLY A 891 -3.54 -7.96 4.37
N TYR A 892 -3.31 -8.89 5.31
CA TYR A 892 -2.46 -8.61 6.48
C TYR A 892 -0.99 -8.40 6.08
N LEU A 893 -0.44 -9.28 5.24
CA LEU A 893 0.93 -9.18 4.74
C LEU A 893 1.15 -7.85 4.00
N GLN A 894 0.25 -7.50 3.09
CA GLN A 894 0.33 -6.27 2.32
C GLN A 894 0.37 -5.04 3.23
N ARG A 895 -0.47 -4.99 4.28
CA ARG A 895 -0.44 -3.90 5.25
C ARG A 895 0.90 -3.81 5.98
N CYS A 896 1.47 -4.94 6.39
CA CYS A 896 2.78 -4.97 7.04
C CYS A 896 3.85 -4.42 6.11
N VAL A 897 3.87 -4.85 4.84
CA VAL A 897 4.84 -4.36 3.86
C VAL A 897 4.66 -2.86 3.61
N ILE A 898 3.44 -2.39 3.31
CA ILE A 898 3.16 -0.98 3.06
C ILE A 898 3.59 -0.12 4.26
N LYS A 899 3.33 -0.56 5.49
CA LYS A 899 3.72 0.22 6.68
C LYS A 899 5.23 0.32 6.92
N HIS A 900 6.03 -0.62 6.44
CA HIS A 900 7.50 -0.48 6.50
C HIS A 900 8.06 0.30 5.32
N LEU A 901 7.34 0.35 4.19
CA LEU A 901 7.81 1.00 2.96
C LEU A 901 7.16 2.37 2.69
N GLU A 902 6.27 2.86 3.57
CA GLU A 902 5.49 4.09 3.31
C GLU A 902 6.32 5.37 3.28
N GLY A 903 7.46 5.39 3.97
CA GLY A 903 8.38 6.53 3.99
C GLY A 903 9.37 6.57 2.83
N LEU A 904 9.44 5.52 2.00
CA LEU A 904 10.41 5.44 0.91
C LEU A 904 10.02 6.34 -0.26
N VAL A 905 10.89 7.29 -0.59
CA VAL A 905 10.71 8.26 -1.68
C VAL A 905 12.01 8.37 -2.49
N VAL A 906 11.87 8.49 -3.82
CA VAL A 906 12.99 8.84 -4.71
C VAL A 906 13.23 10.35 -4.59
N GLN A 907 14.42 10.73 -4.14
CA GLN A 907 14.81 12.12 -3.94
C GLN A 907 15.34 12.75 -5.24
N TYR A 908 15.51 14.07 -5.25
CA TYR A 908 16.02 14.83 -6.41
C TYR A 908 17.44 14.44 -6.84
N ASP A 909 18.19 13.71 -6.02
CA ASP A 909 19.49 13.13 -6.36
C ASP A 909 19.38 11.68 -6.90
N LEU A 910 18.15 11.22 -7.18
CA LEU A 910 17.77 9.87 -7.62
C LEU A 910 17.98 8.76 -6.60
N THR A 911 18.42 9.10 -5.38
CA THR A 911 18.55 8.12 -4.28
C THR A 911 17.16 7.80 -3.70
N VAL A 912 16.96 6.54 -3.31
CA VAL A 912 15.78 6.12 -2.57
C VAL A 912 16.08 6.28 -1.09
N ARG A 913 15.36 7.18 -0.44
CA ARG A 913 15.54 7.48 0.99
C ARG A 913 14.25 7.21 1.75
N ASP A 914 14.40 6.80 3.01
CA ASP A 914 13.29 6.76 3.95
C ASP A 914 13.01 8.19 4.50
N SER A 915 11.89 8.33 5.20
CA SER A 915 11.37 9.58 5.75
C SER A 915 12.30 10.27 6.77
N ASP A 916 13.25 9.52 7.35
CA ASP A 916 14.31 10.01 8.24
C ASP A 916 15.55 10.53 7.49
N GLY A 917 15.59 10.36 6.16
CA GLY A 917 16.72 10.73 5.30
C GLY A 917 17.75 9.61 5.10
N SER A 918 17.55 8.43 5.69
CA SER A 918 18.41 7.26 5.52
C SER A 918 18.36 6.75 4.07
N VAL A 919 19.51 6.54 3.45
CA VAL A 919 19.61 6.04 2.07
C VAL A 919 19.43 4.52 2.06
N VAL A 920 18.42 4.04 1.32
CA VAL A 920 18.13 2.61 1.12
C VAL A 920 18.70 2.12 -0.21
N GLN A 921 18.58 2.92 -1.27
CA GLN A 921 19.18 2.64 -2.58
C GLN A 921 19.84 3.90 -3.12
N PHE A 922 20.99 3.76 -3.78
CA PHE A 922 21.66 4.89 -4.44
C PHE A 922 20.98 5.31 -5.75
N LEU A 923 20.32 4.38 -6.42
CA LEU A 923 19.55 4.62 -7.62
C LEU A 923 18.37 3.65 -7.63
N TYR A 924 17.18 4.14 -7.96
CA TYR A 924 15.97 3.31 -8.03
C TYR A 924 16.18 2.15 -9.02
N GLY A 925 16.05 0.91 -8.56
CA GLY A 925 16.21 -0.26 -9.43
C GLY A 925 17.60 -0.45 -10.04
N GLU A 926 18.63 0.24 -9.53
CA GLU A 926 20.00 0.28 -10.06
C GLU A 926 20.17 0.87 -11.48
N ASP A 927 19.08 1.18 -12.18
CA ASP A 927 19.07 1.82 -13.51
C ASP A 927 18.35 3.18 -13.53
N GLY A 928 17.61 3.48 -12.47
CA GLY A 928 16.87 4.72 -12.30
C GLY A 928 15.56 4.74 -13.09
N LEU A 929 15.09 3.63 -13.66
CA LEU A 929 13.96 3.61 -14.61
C LEU A 929 12.61 3.31 -13.96
N ASP A 930 11.57 4.01 -14.41
CA ASP A 930 10.18 3.79 -14.03
C ASP A 930 9.55 2.66 -14.85
N ILE A 931 9.05 1.64 -14.16
CA ILE A 931 8.61 0.35 -14.75
C ILE A 931 7.59 0.53 -15.90
N PRO A 932 6.53 1.36 -15.79
CA PRO A 932 5.59 1.60 -16.89
C PRO A 932 6.23 2.05 -18.21
N LYS A 933 7.36 2.76 -18.18
CA LYS A 933 8.01 3.29 -19.38
C LYS A 933 9.06 2.36 -19.99
N THR A 934 9.34 1.22 -19.36
CA THR A 934 10.41 0.31 -19.79
C THR A 934 10.01 -0.69 -20.89
N GLN A 935 8.72 -0.89 -21.17
CA GLN A 935 8.27 -1.99 -22.05
C GLN A 935 8.84 -1.90 -23.47
N PHE A 936 8.89 -0.70 -24.05
CA PHE A 936 9.41 -0.49 -25.40
C PHE A 936 10.95 -0.44 -25.48
N LEU A 937 11.65 -0.40 -24.33
CA LEU A 937 13.12 -0.43 -24.25
C LEU A 937 13.71 -1.85 -24.37
N GLN A 938 12.91 -2.83 -24.78
CA GLN A 938 13.34 -4.21 -24.98
C GLN A 938 13.82 -4.44 -26.42
N PRO A 939 14.82 -5.30 -26.66
CA PRO A 939 15.37 -5.51 -28.01
C PRO A 939 14.36 -6.01 -29.04
N ARG A 940 13.28 -6.67 -28.60
CA ARG A 940 12.18 -7.10 -29.48
C ARG A 940 11.34 -5.94 -30.04
N GLN A 941 11.38 -4.77 -29.40
CA GLN A 941 10.57 -3.60 -29.75
C GLN A 941 11.37 -2.48 -30.43
N PHE A 942 12.70 -2.62 -30.54
CA PHE A 942 13.54 -1.69 -31.28
C PHE A 942 13.09 -1.47 -32.75
N PRO A 943 12.60 -2.49 -33.49
CA PRO A 943 12.04 -2.26 -34.82
C PRO A 943 10.80 -1.34 -34.81
N PHE A 944 9.95 -1.43 -33.77
CA PHE A 944 8.78 -0.56 -33.66
C PHE A 944 9.17 0.89 -33.40
N ILE A 945 10.15 1.10 -32.53
CA ILE A 945 10.74 2.40 -32.26
C ILE A 945 11.29 3.01 -33.55
N GLU A 946 12.03 2.22 -34.31
CA GLU A 946 12.64 2.66 -35.56
C GLU A 946 11.60 3.06 -36.61
N ASP A 947 10.62 2.20 -36.85
CA ASP A 947 9.52 2.43 -37.81
C ASP A 947 8.69 3.70 -37.50
N ASN A 948 8.75 4.20 -36.26
CA ASN A 948 8.00 5.35 -35.78
C ASN A 948 8.89 6.52 -35.34
N TYR A 949 10.19 6.50 -35.64
CA TYR A 949 11.15 7.52 -35.19
C TYR A 949 10.68 8.96 -35.46
N GLU A 950 10.10 9.23 -36.63
CA GLU A 950 9.62 10.58 -36.99
C GLU A 950 8.51 11.10 -36.05
N VAL A 951 7.60 10.21 -35.63
CA VAL A 951 6.53 10.54 -34.69
C VAL A 951 7.14 11.05 -33.40
N ILE A 952 8.14 10.32 -32.92
CA ILE A 952 8.72 10.55 -31.61
C ILE A 952 9.65 11.76 -31.64
N LYS A 953 10.47 11.92 -32.69
CA LYS A 953 11.30 13.12 -32.90
C LYS A 953 10.46 14.40 -32.81
N ARG A 954 9.29 14.44 -33.46
CA ARG A 954 8.40 15.61 -33.49
C ARG A 954 7.62 15.80 -32.19
N SER A 955 7.10 14.72 -31.60
CA SER A 955 6.28 14.83 -30.38
C SER A 955 7.13 15.18 -29.15
N GLN A 956 8.40 14.82 -29.17
CA GLN A 956 9.29 14.94 -28.03
C GLN A 956 10.23 16.16 -28.08
N GLY A 957 10.41 16.81 -29.24
CA GLY A 957 11.28 17.98 -29.33
C GLY A 957 12.75 17.65 -29.07
N LEU A 958 13.20 16.46 -29.50
CA LEU A 958 14.57 15.96 -29.34
C LEU A 958 15.63 17.01 -29.75
N ASP A 959 15.36 17.76 -30.83
CA ASP A 959 16.29 18.76 -31.36
C ASP A 959 16.53 19.91 -30.36
N GLU A 960 15.53 20.29 -29.55
CA GLU A 960 15.68 21.30 -28.49
C GLU A 960 16.46 20.76 -27.27
N ILE A 961 16.31 19.46 -26.98
CA ILE A 961 16.96 18.80 -25.84
C ILE A 961 18.44 18.56 -26.13
N LEU A 962 18.76 18.04 -27.33
CA LEU A 962 20.14 17.84 -27.77
C LEU A 962 20.93 19.15 -27.82
N ALA A 963 20.27 20.30 -28.03
CA ALA A 963 20.91 21.60 -27.96
C ALA A 963 21.31 22.04 -26.54
N ARG A 964 20.69 21.46 -25.50
CA ARG A 964 20.92 21.81 -24.08
C ARG A 964 21.80 20.82 -23.32
N LEU A 965 21.91 19.57 -23.79
CA LEU A 965 22.62 18.49 -23.10
C LEU A 965 23.96 18.18 -23.77
N ASP A 966 24.94 17.70 -22.99
CA ASP A 966 26.22 17.20 -23.52
C ASP A 966 26.14 15.70 -23.85
N PRO A 967 26.21 15.30 -25.13
CA PRO A 967 26.17 13.90 -25.53
C PRO A 967 27.53 13.19 -25.45
N GLN A 968 28.64 13.92 -25.35
CA GLN A 968 29.97 13.35 -25.58
C GLN A 968 30.58 12.73 -24.32
N THR A 969 30.28 13.28 -23.14
CA THR A 969 30.86 12.83 -21.87
C THR A 969 30.53 11.35 -21.56
N ALA A 970 29.27 10.94 -21.69
CA ALA A 970 28.88 9.56 -21.42
C ALA A 970 29.51 8.58 -22.43
N SER A 971 29.50 8.93 -23.72
CA SER A 971 30.10 8.11 -24.78
C SER A 971 31.60 7.89 -24.57
N ASN A 972 32.33 8.95 -24.22
CA ASN A 972 33.76 8.86 -23.90
C ASN A 972 34.05 7.93 -22.71
N HIS A 973 33.18 7.95 -21.69
CA HIS A 973 33.30 7.09 -20.51
C HIS A 973 33.03 5.62 -20.84
N PHE A 974 31.98 5.32 -21.61
CA PHE A 974 31.73 3.97 -22.13
C PHE A 974 32.90 3.45 -22.96
N ALA A 975 33.48 4.28 -23.83
CA ALA A 975 34.67 3.92 -24.58
C ALA A 975 35.88 3.63 -23.66
N ALA A 976 36.00 4.30 -22.50
CA ALA A 976 37.03 4.01 -21.51
C ALA A 976 36.78 2.67 -20.79
N ILE A 977 35.53 2.36 -20.44
CA ILE A 977 35.13 1.07 -19.87
C ILE A 977 35.44 -0.07 -20.85
N GLN A 978 35.05 0.07 -22.11
CA GLN A 978 35.31 -0.94 -23.14
C GLN A 978 36.82 -1.13 -23.39
N ARG A 979 37.60 -0.04 -23.45
CA ARG A 979 39.07 -0.09 -23.53
C ARG A 979 39.71 -0.77 -22.33
N TRP A 980 39.09 -0.72 -21.15
CA TRP A 980 39.57 -1.44 -19.97
C TRP A 980 39.23 -2.93 -20.05
N LYS A 981 37.99 -3.27 -20.45
CA LYS A 981 37.51 -4.66 -20.61
C LYS A 981 38.33 -5.41 -21.67
N THR A 982 38.58 -4.81 -22.83
CA THR A 982 39.39 -5.44 -23.89
C THR A 982 40.84 -5.69 -23.50
N LYS A 983 41.42 -4.89 -22.60
CA LYS A 983 42.79 -5.09 -22.09
C LYS A 983 42.88 -6.19 -21.02
N ARG A 984 41.76 -6.70 -20.50
CA ARG A 984 41.70 -7.63 -19.36
C ARG A 984 40.61 -8.69 -19.52
N ASP A 985 41.00 -9.89 -19.92
CA ASP A 985 40.10 -11.04 -20.09
C ASP A 985 39.42 -11.52 -18.78
N VAL A 986 40.03 -11.27 -17.62
CA VAL A 986 39.55 -11.75 -16.32
C VAL A 986 39.27 -10.55 -15.42
N ALA A 987 38.05 -10.45 -14.89
CA ALA A 987 37.69 -9.49 -13.85
C ALA A 987 38.67 -9.64 -12.68
N CYS A 988 39.46 -8.60 -12.41
CA CYS A 988 40.48 -8.67 -11.37
C CYS A 988 39.79 -9.05 -10.04
N PRO A 989 40.20 -10.14 -9.36
CA PRO A 989 39.70 -10.40 -8.02
C PRO A 989 39.98 -9.15 -7.18
N ARG A 990 39.03 -8.72 -6.34
CA ARG A 990 39.12 -7.52 -5.47
C ARG A 990 40.31 -7.62 -4.47
N ARG A 991 41.53 -7.68 -4.97
CA ARG A 991 42.79 -7.83 -4.24
C ARG A 991 43.56 -6.53 -4.41
N GLY A 992 43.78 -5.83 -3.31
CA GLY A 992 44.56 -4.59 -3.31
C GLY A 992 46.00 -4.81 -3.77
N ALA A 993 46.66 -3.74 -4.20
CA ALA A 993 48.06 -3.77 -4.64
C ALA A 993 48.98 -4.42 -3.58
N PHE A 994 48.72 -4.16 -2.30
CA PHE A 994 49.42 -4.75 -1.17
C PHE A 994 49.21 -6.27 -1.05
N LEU A 995 48.02 -6.79 -1.37
CA LEU A 995 47.75 -8.23 -1.34
C LEU A 995 48.46 -8.97 -2.47
N LEU A 996 48.57 -8.35 -3.66
CA LEU A 996 49.34 -8.92 -4.76
C LEU A 996 50.85 -8.89 -4.46
N PHE A 997 51.31 -7.84 -3.80
CA PHE A 997 52.67 -7.75 -3.28
C PHE A 997 52.94 -8.81 -2.21
N SER A 998 52.03 -8.95 -1.24
CA SER A 998 52.16 -9.90 -0.14
C SER A 998 52.14 -11.33 -0.63
N GLN A 999 51.22 -11.72 -1.52
CA GLN A 999 51.21 -13.07 -2.10
C GLN A 999 52.53 -13.43 -2.80
N LYS A 1000 53.17 -12.46 -3.46
CA LYS A 1000 54.43 -12.69 -4.17
C LYS A 1000 55.65 -12.75 -3.23
N LYS A 1001 55.65 -11.97 -2.14
CA LYS A 1001 56.81 -11.82 -1.24
C LYS A 1001 56.73 -12.67 0.03
N LEU A 1002 55.52 -13.01 0.48
CA LEU A 1002 55.27 -13.81 1.68
C LEU A 1002 55.87 -15.22 1.55
N ALA A 1003 55.80 -15.84 0.38
CA ALA A 1003 56.40 -17.16 0.14
C ALA A 1003 57.93 -17.15 0.32
N LYS A 1004 58.60 -16.05 -0.06
CA LYS A 1004 60.05 -15.88 0.15
C LYS A 1004 60.40 -15.56 1.61
N LEU A 1005 59.56 -14.79 2.31
CA LEU A 1005 59.81 -14.41 3.71
C LEU A 1005 59.49 -15.54 4.70
N LYS A 1006 58.52 -16.41 4.41
CA LYS A 1006 58.24 -17.60 5.22
C LYS A 1006 59.34 -18.67 5.17
N GLN A 1007 60.18 -18.68 4.13
CA GLN A 1007 61.32 -19.58 4.01
C GLN A 1007 62.53 -19.14 4.86
N LEU A 1008 62.50 -17.93 5.43
CA LEU A 1008 63.64 -17.31 6.13
C LEU A 1008 63.60 -17.49 7.66
N GLU A 1009 62.69 -18.33 8.22
CA GLU A 1009 62.51 -18.59 9.67
C GLU A 1009 63.05 -17.49 10.60
N LEU A 1010 62.36 -16.35 10.62
CA LEU A 1010 62.70 -15.24 11.51
C LEU A 1010 62.11 -15.45 12.90
N GLU A 1011 62.98 -15.51 13.92
CA GLU A 1011 62.59 -15.55 15.33
C GLU A 1011 61.80 -14.30 15.72
N ALA A 1012 60.64 -14.49 16.37
CA ALA A 1012 59.76 -13.39 16.77
C ALA A 1012 60.29 -12.70 18.04
N PRO A 1013 60.30 -11.35 18.10
CA PRO A 1013 60.63 -10.65 19.34
C PRO A 1013 59.56 -10.92 20.42
N PRO A 1014 59.93 -11.03 21.70
CA PRO A 1014 59.01 -11.40 22.78
C PRO A 1014 57.96 -10.30 22.97
N GLY A 1015 56.68 -10.62 22.71
CA GLY A 1015 55.52 -9.76 22.97
C GLY A 1015 54.71 -9.31 21.75
N ALA A 1016 55.09 -9.66 20.52
CA ALA A 1016 54.34 -9.29 19.31
C ALA A 1016 53.15 -10.24 19.06
N THR A 1017 51.92 -9.71 18.99
CA THR A 1017 50.69 -10.47 18.68
C THR A 1017 50.53 -10.80 17.19
N ARG A 1018 51.43 -10.30 16.32
CA ARG A 1018 51.39 -10.47 14.86
C ARG A 1018 52.70 -11.10 14.36
N ASP A 1019 52.58 -12.01 13.40
CA ASP A 1019 53.69 -12.75 12.78
C ASP A 1019 54.80 -11.79 12.26
N PRO A 1020 56.07 -11.94 12.68
CA PRO A 1020 57.18 -11.05 12.29
C PRO A 1020 57.37 -10.96 10.77
N ALA A 1021 57.06 -12.03 10.02
CA ALA A 1021 57.12 -12.02 8.57
C ALA A 1021 56.10 -11.05 7.94
N VAL A 1022 54.96 -10.82 8.60
CA VAL A 1022 53.92 -9.89 8.14
C VAL A 1022 54.32 -8.43 8.40
N LEU A 1023 54.97 -8.15 9.54
CA LEU A 1023 55.45 -6.81 9.87
C LEU A 1023 56.56 -6.35 8.92
N GLN A 1024 57.54 -7.22 8.63
CA GLN A 1024 58.56 -6.94 7.61
C GLN A 1024 57.95 -6.75 6.22
N LEU A 1025 56.88 -7.47 5.88
CA LEU A 1025 56.23 -7.34 4.58
C LEU A 1025 55.51 -5.99 4.43
N VAL A 1026 54.89 -5.48 5.51
CA VAL A 1026 54.33 -4.12 5.55
C VAL A 1026 55.44 -3.08 5.40
N GLN A 1027 56.57 -3.26 6.09
CA GLN A 1027 57.71 -2.34 6.02
C GLN A 1027 58.32 -2.32 4.60
N GLN A 1028 58.55 -3.49 3.99
CA GLN A 1028 59.02 -3.59 2.59
C GLN A 1028 58.05 -2.98 1.56
N TRP A 1029 56.76 -2.90 1.88
CA TRP A 1029 55.78 -2.21 1.03
C TRP A 1029 55.85 -0.69 1.17
N LEU A 1030 56.11 -0.19 2.37
CA LEU A 1030 56.30 1.24 2.64
C LEU A 1030 57.61 1.76 2.06
N ASP A 1031 58.67 0.95 2.12
CA ASP A 1031 60.02 1.26 1.61
C ASP A 1031 60.13 1.16 0.08
N LEU A 1032 59.13 0.61 -0.60
CA LEU A 1032 59.11 0.51 -2.06
C LEU A 1032 58.97 1.89 -2.72
N ASP A 1033 59.82 2.16 -3.71
CA ASP A 1033 59.76 3.36 -4.55
C ASP A 1033 58.40 3.48 -5.26
N GLU A 1034 58.01 4.71 -5.60
CA GLU A 1034 56.70 5.00 -6.22
C GLU A 1034 56.49 4.26 -7.56
N ALA A 1035 57.57 4.05 -8.33
CA ALA A 1035 57.56 3.23 -9.54
C ALA A 1035 57.31 1.73 -9.24
N GLY A 1036 57.86 1.23 -8.14
CA GLY A 1036 57.67 -0.14 -7.65
C GLY A 1036 56.24 -0.38 -7.19
N ARG A 1037 55.68 0.54 -6.38
CA ARG A 1037 54.26 0.51 -5.97
C ARG A 1037 53.31 0.62 -7.18
N SER A 1038 53.62 1.50 -8.12
CA SER A 1038 52.83 1.70 -9.35
C SER A 1038 52.69 0.43 -10.19
N LYS A 1039 53.70 -0.46 -10.21
CA LYS A 1039 53.61 -1.76 -10.90
C LYS A 1039 52.53 -2.67 -10.33
N TYR A 1040 52.38 -2.69 -9.00
CA TYR A 1040 51.33 -3.48 -8.33
C TYR A 1040 49.98 -2.77 -8.39
N CYS A 1041 49.95 -1.44 -8.25
CA CYS A 1041 48.73 -0.64 -8.38
C CYS A 1041 48.12 -0.70 -9.79
N ARG A 1042 48.94 -0.69 -10.85
CA ARG A 1042 48.47 -0.88 -12.24
C ARG A 1042 47.84 -2.26 -12.42
N LYS A 1043 48.40 -3.30 -11.82
CA LYS A 1043 47.86 -4.67 -11.87
C LYS A 1043 46.59 -4.86 -11.04
N SER A 1044 46.41 -4.07 -9.97
CA SER A 1044 45.20 -4.06 -9.14
C SER A 1044 44.23 -2.94 -9.49
N SER A 1045 44.40 -2.24 -10.62
CA SER A 1045 43.55 -1.10 -10.96
C SER A 1045 42.12 -1.57 -11.21
N ARG A 1046 41.16 -0.90 -10.57
CA ARG A 1046 39.74 -1.25 -10.65
C ARG A 1046 39.21 -0.97 -12.05
N CYS A 1047 38.14 -1.67 -12.44
CA CYS A 1047 37.32 -1.25 -13.58
C CYS A 1047 36.86 0.18 -13.30
N PRO A 1048 36.84 1.08 -14.31
CA PRO A 1048 36.14 2.35 -14.17
C PRO A 1048 34.72 2.08 -13.66
N GLU A 1049 34.22 2.97 -12.81
CA GLU A 1049 32.87 2.83 -12.27
C GLU A 1049 31.83 2.86 -13.39
N PRO A 1050 30.68 2.17 -13.22
CA PRO A 1050 29.59 2.25 -14.17
C PRO A 1050 29.21 3.71 -14.46
N SER A 1051 28.80 4.00 -15.69
CA SER A 1051 28.30 5.32 -16.13
C SER A 1051 27.34 5.95 -15.11
N LEU A 1052 26.33 5.19 -14.66
CA LEU A 1052 25.30 5.64 -13.73
C LEU A 1052 25.83 5.97 -12.32
N GLY A 1053 27.00 5.44 -11.93
CA GLY A 1053 27.63 5.77 -10.65
C GLY A 1053 28.30 7.14 -10.65
N LEU A 1054 28.67 7.66 -11.84
CA LEU A 1054 29.44 8.89 -12.01
C LEU A 1054 28.63 10.00 -12.69
N LEU A 1055 27.77 9.62 -13.62
CA LEU A 1055 26.97 10.52 -14.46
C LEU A 1055 25.49 10.29 -14.19
N ARG A 1056 24.83 11.34 -13.73
CA ARG A 1056 23.39 11.36 -13.48
C ARG A 1056 22.61 11.10 -14.78
N PRO A 1057 21.74 10.08 -14.85
CA PRO A 1057 21.01 9.75 -16.07
C PRO A 1057 20.05 10.85 -16.50
N ASP A 1058 19.57 11.69 -15.58
CA ASP A 1058 18.66 12.80 -15.87
C ASP A 1058 19.31 14.07 -16.45
N VAL A 1059 20.62 14.22 -16.28
CA VAL A 1059 21.37 15.40 -16.72
C VAL A 1059 22.33 15.05 -17.84
N CYS A 1060 23.00 13.90 -17.77
CA CYS A 1060 24.00 13.50 -18.74
C CYS A 1060 23.37 12.61 -19.81
N PHE A 1061 23.18 13.17 -21.00
CA PHE A 1061 22.62 12.43 -22.13
C PHE A 1061 23.52 11.23 -22.49
N GLY A 1062 22.89 10.07 -22.68
CA GLY A 1062 23.60 8.82 -22.94
C GLY A 1062 24.18 8.14 -21.70
N SER A 1063 23.99 8.68 -20.49
CA SER A 1063 24.26 7.94 -19.25
C SER A 1063 23.17 6.90 -19.01
N VAL A 1064 23.44 5.66 -19.43
CA VAL A 1064 22.50 4.53 -19.34
C VAL A 1064 23.14 3.35 -18.61
N SER A 1065 22.38 2.30 -18.29
CA SER A 1065 22.97 1.09 -17.70
C SER A 1065 23.88 0.35 -18.71
N GLU A 1066 24.94 -0.30 -18.23
CA GLU A 1066 25.85 -1.07 -19.09
C GLU A 1066 25.12 -2.19 -19.85
N ASN A 1067 24.10 -2.79 -19.23
CA ASN A 1067 23.27 -3.81 -19.86
C ASN A 1067 22.47 -3.23 -21.03
N PHE A 1068 21.80 -2.08 -20.82
CA PHE A 1068 21.04 -1.42 -21.88
C PHE A 1068 21.94 -0.97 -23.03
N HIS A 1069 23.10 -0.40 -22.72
CA HIS A 1069 24.11 -0.05 -23.72
C HIS A 1069 24.55 -1.27 -24.54
N SER A 1070 24.89 -2.38 -23.89
CA SER A 1070 25.29 -3.62 -24.56
C SER A 1070 24.19 -4.20 -25.46
N ILE A 1071 22.92 -4.15 -25.01
CA ILE A 1071 21.77 -4.60 -25.81
C ILE A 1071 21.62 -3.75 -27.06
N THR A 1072 21.76 -2.42 -26.92
CA THR A 1072 21.65 -1.45 -28.02
C THR A 1072 22.76 -1.65 -29.05
N GLU A 1073 24.02 -1.80 -28.59
CA GLU A 1073 25.16 -2.09 -29.48
C GLU A 1073 24.99 -3.41 -30.23
N LYS A 1074 24.58 -4.49 -29.54
CA LYS A 1074 24.35 -5.80 -30.18
C LYS A 1074 23.29 -5.73 -31.27
N TYR A 1075 22.22 -4.97 -31.03
CA TYR A 1075 21.16 -4.78 -32.03
C TYR A 1075 21.70 -4.06 -33.27
N LEU A 1076 22.43 -2.96 -33.09
CA LEU A 1076 23.05 -2.21 -34.19
C LEU A 1076 24.04 -3.06 -34.98
N GLN A 1077 24.85 -3.88 -34.30
CA GLN A 1077 25.79 -4.81 -34.94
C GLN A 1077 25.08 -5.88 -35.76
N SER A 1078 24.00 -6.47 -35.24
CA SER A 1078 23.23 -7.50 -35.96
C SER A 1078 22.54 -6.98 -37.23
N ARG A 1079 22.25 -5.67 -37.27
CA ARG A 1079 21.61 -5.03 -38.40
C ARG A 1079 22.59 -4.56 -39.47
N GLY A 1080 23.80 -4.15 -39.08
CA GLY A 1080 24.86 -3.76 -40.02
C GLY A 1080 25.21 -4.85 -41.03
N SER A 1081 24.83 -6.11 -40.78
CA SER A 1081 24.95 -7.23 -41.72
C SER A 1081 23.76 -7.43 -42.68
N GLU A 1082 22.63 -6.71 -42.51
CA GLU A 1082 21.37 -6.96 -43.26
C GLU A 1082 20.98 -5.87 -44.27
N SER A 1083 21.60 -4.68 -44.28
CA SER A 1083 21.24 -3.59 -45.23
C SER A 1083 22.39 -2.61 -45.48
N GLU A 1084 22.90 -2.55 -46.72
CA GLU A 1084 23.98 -1.62 -47.15
C GLU A 1084 23.47 -0.21 -47.54
N ASP A 1085 22.17 0.00 -47.72
CA ASP A 1085 21.62 1.29 -48.15
C ASP A 1085 21.03 2.07 -46.96
N SER A 1086 21.64 3.22 -46.60
CA SER A 1086 21.21 4.27 -45.61
C SER A 1086 21.83 4.30 -44.17
N VAL A 1087 22.91 3.54 -43.92
CA VAL A 1087 23.35 3.11 -42.58
C VAL A 1087 23.83 4.20 -41.58
N ASP A 1088 24.39 5.33 -42.01
CA ASP A 1088 25.11 6.23 -41.08
C ASP A 1088 24.24 7.30 -40.36
N THR A 1089 23.16 7.76 -40.98
CA THR A 1089 22.27 8.76 -40.36
C THR A 1089 21.21 8.13 -39.46
N HIS A 1090 20.72 6.93 -39.80
CA HIS A 1090 19.71 6.22 -39.01
C HIS A 1090 20.27 5.61 -37.71
N SER A 1091 21.52 5.12 -37.72
CA SER A 1091 22.16 4.49 -36.55
C SER A 1091 22.46 5.50 -35.44
N SER A 1092 23.02 6.67 -35.78
CA SER A 1092 23.25 7.78 -34.84
C SER A 1092 21.95 8.36 -34.29
N CYS A 1093 20.93 8.52 -35.14
CA CYS A 1093 19.59 8.95 -34.71
C CYS A 1093 18.91 7.93 -33.77
N PHE A 1094 19.06 6.63 -34.03
CA PHE A 1094 18.53 5.57 -33.18
C PHE A 1094 19.19 5.55 -31.79
N ILE A 1095 20.51 5.70 -31.71
CA ILE A 1095 21.23 5.78 -30.42
C ILE A 1095 20.74 6.97 -29.61
N ASN A 1096 20.69 8.16 -30.23
CA ASN A 1096 20.18 9.36 -29.57
C ASN A 1096 18.76 9.16 -29.08
N PHE A 1097 17.93 8.50 -29.87
CA PHE A 1097 16.55 8.20 -29.50
C PHE A 1097 16.43 7.22 -28.32
N THR A 1098 17.17 6.10 -28.35
CA THR A 1098 17.15 5.13 -27.23
C THR A 1098 17.65 5.75 -25.93
N ASN A 1099 18.62 6.65 -26.01
CA ASN A 1099 19.13 7.39 -24.87
C ASN A 1099 18.13 8.45 -24.36
N GLU A 1100 17.41 9.14 -25.25
CA GLU A 1100 16.32 10.06 -24.86
C GLU A 1100 15.16 9.30 -24.20
N SER A 1101 14.77 8.16 -24.77
CA SER A 1101 13.70 7.33 -24.21
C SER A 1101 14.07 6.80 -22.83
N ASN A 1102 15.34 6.44 -22.63
CA ASN A 1102 15.89 6.05 -21.33
C ASN A 1102 15.87 7.23 -20.34
N LEU A 1103 16.34 8.41 -20.77
CA LEU A 1103 16.32 9.66 -20.00
C LEU A 1103 14.90 10.01 -19.50
N ARG A 1104 13.88 9.93 -20.35
CA ARG A 1104 12.47 10.21 -19.99
C ARG A 1104 11.81 9.12 -19.16
N SER A 1105 12.39 7.92 -19.22
CA SER A 1105 11.99 6.78 -18.40
C SER A 1105 12.57 6.84 -17.00
N THR A 1106 13.41 7.83 -16.68
CA THR A 1106 13.92 8.00 -15.32
C THR A 1106 12.79 8.23 -14.31
N SER A 1107 12.81 7.43 -13.25
CA SER A 1107 12.04 7.64 -12.03
C SER A 1107 12.37 9.02 -11.48
N SER A 1108 11.34 9.83 -11.23
CA SER A 1108 11.39 11.18 -10.64
C SER A 1108 11.56 12.44 -11.53
N LEU A 1109 11.09 12.45 -12.79
CA LEU A 1109 11.07 13.70 -13.58
C LEU A 1109 9.76 14.14 -14.23
N HIS A 1110 8.67 13.37 -14.15
CA HIS A 1110 7.41 13.80 -14.77
C HIS A 1110 6.43 14.55 -13.85
N ASP A 1111 6.55 14.39 -12.52
CA ASP A 1111 5.59 14.96 -11.57
C ASP A 1111 5.93 16.40 -11.13
N GLY A 1112 7.19 16.86 -11.31
CA GLY A 1112 7.65 18.19 -10.90
C GLY A 1112 7.75 19.24 -12.01
N LEU A 1113 8.04 18.84 -13.25
CA LEU A 1113 8.34 19.80 -14.33
C LEU A 1113 7.12 20.51 -14.91
N ASN A 1114 5.92 19.94 -14.80
CA ASN A 1114 4.68 20.62 -15.23
C ASN A 1114 4.17 21.66 -14.21
N CYS A 1115 4.69 21.69 -12.98
CA CYS A 1115 4.30 22.68 -11.97
C CYS A 1115 5.14 23.97 -12.05
N LEU A 1116 6.35 23.92 -12.62
CA LEU A 1116 7.23 25.10 -12.74
C LEU A 1116 6.90 26.03 -13.92
N SER A 1117 5.99 25.63 -14.83
CA SER A 1117 5.49 26.50 -15.89
C SER A 1117 4.26 27.32 -15.49
N CYS A 1118 3.73 27.13 -14.27
CA CYS A 1118 2.58 27.86 -13.72
C CYS A 1118 2.89 28.64 -12.43
N SER A 1119 4.16 28.80 -12.05
CA SER A 1119 4.59 29.68 -10.95
C SER A 1119 5.23 30.95 -11.46
#